data_AF-A0A8C4MB29-F1
#
_entry.id   AF-A0A8C4MB29-F1
#
_cell.length_a   1.000
_cell.length_b   1.000
_cell.length_c   1.000
_cell.angle_alpha   90.00
_cell.angle_beta   90.00
_cell.angle_gamma   90.00
#
_symmetry.space_group_name_H-M   'P 1'
#
loop_
_entity.id
_entity.type
_entity.pdbx_description
1 polymer ?
#
loop_
_entity_poly.entity_id
_entity_poly.type
_entity_poly.pdbx_seq_one_letter_code
_entity_poly.pdbx_strand_id
1 'polypeptide(L)'
;MPAGGRAGSLKDPDVAELFFKDDPEKLFSDLREIGHGSFGAVYFARDVRNSEVVAIKKMSYSGKQSNEKWQDIIKEVRFLQKLRHPNTIQYRGCYLREHTAWLVMEYCLGSASDLLEVHKKPLQEVEIAAVTHGALQGLAYLHSHNMIHRDVKAGNILLSEPGLVKLGDFGSASIMAPANSFVGTPYWMAPEVILAMDEGQYDGKVDVWSLGITCIELAERKPPLFNMNAMSALYHIAQNESPVLQSGHWSEYFRNFVDSCLQKIPQDRPTSEVLLKHRFVLRERPPTVIMDLIQRTKDAVRELDNLQYRKMKKILFQEAPNGPGTEAPEEEEETEPYMHRAGTLTSLESSHSVPSMSISASSQSSSVNSLEGPEPRFSFSLASQVSRQIQEHEQDSALREQLSGYKRMRRQHQKQLLALESRLRGEREEHSARLQRELEAQRAGFGAEAEKLSRRHQAIGEKEARAAQAEERKFQQHILGQQKKELAALLEAQKRTYKLRKEQLKEELQENPSTPKREKAEWLLRQKEQLQQCQAEEEAGLLRRQRQYFELQCRQYKRKMLLARHSLDQDLLREDLNKKQTQKDLECALLLRQHEATRELELRQLQAVQRTRAELTRLQHQTELGNQLEYNKRREQELRQKHAAQVRQQPKSLKSKELQIKKQFQETCKIQTRQYKALRAHLLETTPKAQHKSLLKRLKEEQTRKLAILAEQYDQSISEMLSSQALRLDETQEAEFQALRQQLQQELELLNAYQSKIKIRTESQHERELRELEQRVALRRALLEQRVEEELLALQTGRSERIRSLLERQAREIEAFDAESMRLGFSSMALGGIPAEAAAQGYPTPPPAPAWPSRPVPRSGAHWSHGPPPPGMPPPAWRQPSLLAPPGPPNWLGPPAQSGTPRGGALLLLRNSPQPLRRAASGGSVPGPLSRSTSVASHILNGSSHFYS
;
A
#
# COMPACT_ATOMS: atom_id res chain seq x y z
N MET A 1 14.29 15.50 -6.21
CA MET A 1 14.56 15.99 -4.84
C MET A 1 15.70 17.00 -4.93
N PRO A 2 15.53 18.28 -4.53
CA PRO A 2 16.67 19.19 -4.46
C PRO A 2 17.60 18.79 -3.30
N ALA A 3 18.89 19.06 -3.47
CA ALA A 3 19.95 18.67 -2.54
C ALA A 3 19.71 19.24 -1.14
N GLY A 4 19.65 18.37 -0.13
CA GLY A 4 19.41 18.75 1.27
C GLY A 4 20.51 19.67 1.79
N GLY A 5 20.12 20.88 2.22
CA GLY A 5 20.99 21.78 2.98
C GLY A 5 21.48 21.13 4.27
N ARG A 6 22.71 21.48 4.70
CA ARG A 6 23.24 21.06 6.01
C ARG A 6 22.34 21.60 7.14
N ALA A 7 22.10 20.81 8.20
CA ALA A 7 21.38 21.27 9.39
C ALA A 7 21.91 22.63 9.90
N GLY A 8 21.01 23.55 10.23
CA GLY A 8 21.35 24.92 10.67
C GLY A 8 21.79 25.88 9.55
N SER A 9 21.77 25.45 8.27
CA SER A 9 22.12 26.33 7.14
C SER A 9 21.00 27.31 6.82
N LEU A 10 21.19 28.59 7.15
CA LEU A 10 20.30 29.71 6.79
C LEU A 10 20.53 30.25 5.35
N LYS A 11 21.13 29.45 4.46
CA LYS A 11 21.33 29.82 3.05
C LYS A 11 20.02 29.84 2.25
N ASP A 12 19.04 29.06 2.70
CA ASP A 12 17.69 29.05 2.15
C ASP A 12 16.92 30.24 2.75
N PRO A 13 16.46 31.22 1.94
CA PRO A 13 15.76 32.39 2.45
C PRO A 13 14.48 32.01 3.22
N ASP A 14 13.75 30.98 2.78
CA ASP A 14 12.50 30.52 3.41
C ASP A 14 12.74 29.93 4.81
N VAL A 15 13.96 29.47 5.07
CA VAL A 15 14.38 28.97 6.39
C VAL A 15 14.96 30.11 7.23
N ALA A 16 15.68 31.05 6.61
CA ALA A 16 16.24 32.22 7.28
C ALA A 16 15.15 33.13 7.85
N GLU A 17 14.03 33.31 7.16
CA GLU A 17 12.89 34.12 7.61
C GLU A 17 12.18 33.57 8.86
N LEU A 18 12.41 32.31 9.23
CA LEU A 18 11.82 31.71 10.42
C LEU A 18 12.50 32.14 11.73
N PHE A 19 13.69 32.75 11.64
CA PHE A 19 14.50 33.10 12.80
C PHE A 19 14.83 34.59 12.85
N PHE A 20 14.69 35.19 14.03
CA PHE A 20 15.23 36.51 14.31
C PHE A 20 16.76 36.48 14.38
N LYS A 21 17.38 37.59 13.96
CA LYS A 21 18.84 37.71 13.83
C LYS A 21 19.54 38.11 15.13
N ASP A 22 18.79 38.63 16.10
CA ASP A 22 19.31 39.09 17.37
C ASP A 22 19.84 37.93 18.23
N ASP A 23 20.80 38.24 19.10
CA ASP A 23 21.40 37.26 20.00
C ASP A 23 20.48 37.00 21.21
N PRO A 24 19.88 35.80 21.34
CA PRO A 24 18.91 35.54 22.39
C PRO A 24 19.50 35.60 23.81
N GLU A 25 20.81 35.37 23.97
CA GLU A 25 21.49 35.48 25.28
C GLU A 25 21.55 36.91 25.81
N LYS A 26 21.42 37.91 24.92
CA LYS A 26 21.35 39.32 25.30
C LYS A 26 19.91 39.81 25.51
N LEU A 27 18.94 39.10 24.94
CA LEU A 27 17.53 39.48 24.98
C LEU A 27 16.78 38.89 26.18
N PHE A 28 17.24 37.75 26.71
CA PHE A 28 16.53 37.02 27.76
C PHE A 28 17.46 36.73 28.93
N SER A 29 17.01 37.06 30.14
CA SER A 29 17.72 36.82 31.40
C SER A 29 16.89 35.98 32.38
N ASP A 30 17.50 35.61 33.50
CA ASP A 30 16.86 34.81 34.58
C ASP A 30 16.28 33.48 34.08
N LEU A 31 17.07 32.74 33.29
CA LEU A 31 16.64 31.45 32.75
C LEU A 31 16.53 30.41 33.85
N ARG A 32 15.30 29.95 34.13
CA ARG A 32 15.02 28.88 35.09
C ARG A 32 14.28 27.76 34.41
N GLU A 33 14.80 26.55 34.50
CA GLU A 33 14.16 25.40 33.86
C GLU A 33 12.78 25.11 34.48
N ILE A 34 11.77 24.95 33.63
CA ILE A 34 10.36 24.67 34.01
C ILE A 34 9.86 23.33 33.45
N GLY A 35 10.58 22.74 32.50
CA GLY A 35 10.31 21.41 31.97
C GLY A 35 11.38 20.95 30.99
N HIS A 36 11.38 19.65 30.68
CA HIS A 36 12.25 19.07 29.65
C HIS A 36 11.48 18.06 28.81
N GLY A 37 11.88 17.89 27.55
CA GLY A 37 11.30 16.94 26.61
C GLY A 37 12.32 16.39 25.63
N SER A 38 11.86 15.63 24.63
CA SER A 38 12.73 14.98 23.63
C SER A 38 13.58 15.94 22.80
N PHE A 39 13.13 17.18 22.65
CA PHE A 39 13.80 18.21 21.85
C PHE A 39 14.72 19.12 22.67
N GLY A 40 14.57 19.13 24.01
CA GLY A 40 15.38 19.93 24.93
C GLY A 40 14.57 20.48 26.10
N ALA A 41 15.14 21.46 26.80
CA ALA A 41 14.56 22.05 28.00
C ALA A 41 13.77 23.33 27.70
N VAL A 42 12.74 23.56 28.50
CA VAL A 42 11.89 24.75 28.50
C VAL A 42 12.23 25.58 29.73
N TYR A 43 12.44 26.87 29.53
CA TYR A 43 12.85 27.81 30.56
C TYR A 43 11.80 28.90 30.74
N PHE A 44 11.54 29.28 31.99
CA PHE A 44 11.10 30.63 32.33
C PHE A 44 12.24 31.60 31.99
N ALA A 45 11.92 32.78 31.45
CA ALA A 45 12.89 33.86 31.28
C ALA A 45 12.17 35.21 31.30
N ARG A 46 12.94 36.28 31.52
CA ARG A 46 12.48 37.67 31.41
C ARG A 46 13.09 38.32 30.18
N ASP A 47 12.26 38.89 29.32
CA ASP A 47 12.71 39.72 28.19
C ASP A 47 13.23 41.05 28.73
N VAL A 48 14.50 41.34 28.47
CA VAL A 48 15.17 42.52 29.03
C VAL A 48 14.63 43.83 28.47
N ARG A 49 13.95 43.80 27.32
CA ARG A 49 13.49 45.00 26.60
C ARG A 49 12.22 45.57 27.21
N ASN A 50 11.31 44.70 27.63
CA ASN A 50 9.98 45.08 28.11
C ASN A 50 9.65 44.49 29.49
N SER A 51 10.59 43.76 30.11
CA SER A 51 10.39 43.12 31.41
C SER A 51 9.25 42.09 31.41
N GLU A 52 8.86 41.57 30.25
CA GLU A 52 7.81 40.57 30.13
C GLU A 52 8.37 39.17 30.42
N VAL A 53 7.56 38.34 31.09
CA VAL A 53 7.90 36.95 31.34
C VAL A 53 7.51 36.09 30.14
N VAL A 54 8.44 35.25 29.68
CA VAL A 54 8.28 34.37 28.52
C VAL A 54 8.70 32.94 28.85
N ALA A 55 8.21 31.99 28.06
CA ALA A 55 8.70 30.62 28.05
C ALA A 55 9.62 30.42 26.84
N ILE A 56 10.80 29.83 27.04
CA ILE A 56 11.79 29.56 25.99
C ILE A 56 12.06 28.07 25.91
N LYS A 57 11.62 27.43 24.82
CA LYS A 57 11.97 26.04 24.49
C LYS A 57 13.28 26.05 23.71
N LYS A 58 14.37 25.59 24.34
CA LYS A 58 15.68 25.44 23.69
C LYS A 58 15.78 24.07 23.04
N MET A 59 15.98 24.05 21.71
CA MET A 59 16.03 22.83 20.91
C MET A 59 17.39 22.69 20.23
N SER A 60 18.17 21.71 20.70
CA SER A 60 19.51 21.44 20.13
C SER A 60 19.40 20.55 18.89
N TYR A 61 20.05 20.95 17.80
CA TYR A 61 20.18 20.14 16.58
C TYR A 61 21.62 19.65 16.36
N SER A 62 22.41 19.50 17.43
CA SER A 62 23.74 18.90 17.36
C SER A 62 23.70 17.35 17.37
N GLY A 63 24.82 16.73 17.01
CA GLY A 63 25.03 15.28 17.08
C GLY A 63 24.60 14.48 15.85
N LYS A 64 24.56 13.14 15.99
CA LYS A 64 24.36 12.17 14.89
C LYS A 64 23.00 12.28 14.17
N GLN A 65 22.01 12.93 14.79
CA GLN A 65 20.65 13.10 14.26
C GLN A 65 20.32 14.58 13.92
N SER A 66 21.34 15.42 13.70
CA SER A 66 21.18 16.86 13.46
C SER A 66 20.16 17.23 12.39
N ASN A 67 20.14 16.51 11.25
CA ASN A 67 19.19 16.76 10.17
C ASN A 67 17.73 16.46 10.56
N GLU A 68 17.45 15.38 11.29
CA GLU A 68 16.08 15.05 11.70
C GLU A 68 15.57 16.06 12.73
N LYS A 69 16.40 16.37 13.73
CA LYS A 69 16.10 17.40 14.74
C LYS A 69 15.87 18.78 14.12
N TRP A 70 16.69 19.17 13.15
CA TRP A 70 16.52 20.44 12.43
C TRP A 70 15.18 20.49 11.67
N GLN A 71 14.81 19.41 10.98
CA GLN A 71 13.53 19.35 10.29
C GLN A 71 12.35 19.43 11.26
N ASP A 72 12.45 18.82 12.44
CA ASP A 72 11.40 18.90 13.46
C ASP A 72 11.28 20.32 14.04
N ILE A 73 12.40 21.01 14.30
CA ILE A 73 12.41 22.43 14.69
C ILE A 73 11.69 23.30 13.65
N ILE A 74 12.06 23.14 12.37
CA ILE A 74 11.48 23.94 11.28
C ILE A 74 9.97 23.69 11.15
N LYS A 75 9.53 22.43 11.28
CA LYS A 75 8.11 22.09 11.28
C LYS A 75 7.37 22.73 12.45
N GLU A 76 7.92 22.66 13.66
CA GLU A 76 7.30 23.23 14.85
C GLU A 76 7.19 24.77 14.75
N VAL A 77 8.25 25.45 14.32
CA VAL A 77 8.24 26.91 14.12
C VAL A 77 7.21 27.32 13.05
N ARG A 78 7.20 26.64 11.89
CA ARG A 78 6.23 26.92 10.81
C ARG A 78 4.78 26.66 11.24
N PHE A 79 4.56 25.67 12.09
CA PHE A 79 3.24 25.39 12.65
C PHE A 79 2.79 26.54 13.55
N LEU A 80 3.63 26.90 14.53
CA LEU A 80 3.37 27.93 15.53
C LEU A 80 3.14 29.33 14.92
N GLN A 81 3.88 29.69 13.87
CA GLN A 81 3.70 30.97 13.17
C GLN A 81 2.29 31.17 12.58
N LYS A 82 1.56 30.09 12.30
CA LYS A 82 0.20 30.14 11.75
C LYS A 82 -0.88 30.28 12.81
N LEU A 83 -0.56 30.05 14.09
CA LEU A 83 -1.56 29.99 15.15
C LEU A 83 -1.93 31.38 15.64
N ARG A 84 -3.24 31.65 15.66
CA ARG A 84 -3.84 32.87 16.21
C ARG A 84 -5.16 32.54 16.87
N HIS A 85 -5.11 32.04 18.10
CA HIS A 85 -6.29 31.70 18.89
C HIS A 85 -6.01 31.80 20.40
N PRO A 86 -6.96 32.28 21.24
CA PRO A 86 -6.75 32.43 22.69
C PRO A 86 -6.39 31.12 23.41
N ASN A 87 -6.93 29.99 22.95
CA ASN A 87 -6.68 28.66 23.52
C ASN A 87 -5.52 27.89 22.86
N THR A 88 -4.64 28.56 22.13
CA THR A 88 -3.36 28.01 21.67
C THR A 88 -2.22 28.85 22.24
N ILE A 89 -1.08 28.24 22.55
CA ILE A 89 0.08 28.98 23.07
C ILE A 89 0.53 30.04 22.05
N GLN A 90 0.73 31.28 22.51
CA GLN A 90 1.15 32.39 21.69
C GLN A 90 2.64 32.26 21.36
N TYR A 91 2.93 32.12 20.07
CA TYR A 91 4.27 32.21 19.52
C TYR A 91 4.77 33.65 19.50
N ARG A 92 6.01 33.88 19.96
CA ARG A 92 6.64 35.21 20.04
C ARG A 92 7.87 35.37 19.17
N GLY A 93 8.40 34.26 18.65
CA GLY A 93 9.59 34.28 17.82
C GLY A 93 10.44 33.04 17.98
N CYS A 94 11.38 32.85 17.06
CA CYS A 94 12.44 31.88 17.22
C CYS A 94 13.77 32.54 16.94
N TYR A 95 14.79 32.23 17.74
CA TYR A 95 16.15 32.74 17.60
C TYR A 95 17.10 31.58 17.39
N LEU A 96 18.23 31.84 16.75
CA LEU A 96 19.25 30.82 16.53
C LEU A 96 20.56 31.26 17.17
N ARG A 97 21.10 30.43 18.06
CA ARG A 97 22.44 30.62 18.63
C ARG A 97 23.20 29.31 18.59
N GLU A 98 24.35 29.34 17.93
CA GLU A 98 25.21 28.17 17.70
C GLU A 98 24.44 27.00 17.05
N HIS A 99 24.22 25.91 17.80
CA HIS A 99 23.49 24.72 17.35
C HIS A 99 22.17 24.53 18.10
N THR A 100 21.58 25.63 18.59
CA THR A 100 20.37 25.63 19.42
C THR A 100 19.37 26.66 18.91
N ALA A 101 18.15 26.21 18.63
CA ALA A 101 17.01 27.08 18.36
C ALA A 101 16.30 27.45 19.68
N TRP A 102 16.01 28.73 19.88
CA TRP A 102 15.31 29.26 21.05
C TRP A 102 13.91 29.69 20.62
N LEU A 103 12.93 28.83 20.86
CA LEU A 103 11.53 29.09 20.54
C LEU A 103 10.87 29.81 21.72
N VAL A 104 10.52 31.08 21.51
CA VAL A 104 9.97 31.97 22.54
C VAL A 104 8.44 32.00 22.41
N MET A 105 7.77 31.81 23.54
CA MET A 105 6.32 31.72 23.68
C MET A 105 5.86 32.52 24.89
N GLU A 106 4.56 32.79 24.98
CA GLU A 106 3.99 33.29 26.24
C GLU A 106 4.25 32.30 27.39
N TYR A 107 4.42 32.83 28.59
CA TYR A 107 4.58 32.01 29.78
C TYR A 107 3.22 31.62 30.37
N CYS A 108 3.11 30.36 30.78
CA CYS A 108 1.97 29.81 31.53
C CYS A 108 2.46 29.33 32.89
N LEU A 109 1.57 29.39 33.90
CA LEU A 109 1.89 28.99 35.26
C LEU A 109 2.29 27.52 35.36
N GLY A 110 1.59 26.64 34.65
CA GLY A 110 1.88 25.21 34.59
C GLY A 110 0.95 24.44 33.67
N SER A 111 1.18 23.13 33.55
CA SER A 111 0.31 22.21 32.82
C SER A 111 -0.77 21.60 33.72
N ALA A 112 -1.89 21.14 33.16
CA ALA A 112 -2.91 20.42 33.92
C ALA A 112 -2.38 19.16 34.60
N SER A 113 -1.30 18.55 34.08
CA SER A 113 -0.58 17.46 34.73
C SER A 113 0.14 17.92 36.02
N ASP A 114 0.74 19.12 36.02
CA ASP A 114 1.36 19.69 37.21
C ASP A 114 0.33 19.90 38.33
N LEU A 115 -0.89 20.32 37.99
CA LEU A 115 -1.98 20.49 38.96
C LEU A 115 -2.34 19.16 39.64
N LEU A 116 -2.47 18.07 38.87
CA LEU A 116 -2.69 16.73 39.42
C LEU A 116 -1.53 16.29 40.32
N GLU A 117 -0.30 16.67 39.97
CA GLU A 117 0.89 16.32 40.73
C GLU A 117 1.00 17.11 42.04
N VAL A 118 0.63 18.38 42.07
CA VAL A 118 0.57 19.22 43.29
C VAL A 118 -0.48 18.68 44.26
N HIS A 119 -1.72 18.49 43.79
CA HIS A 119 -2.84 18.12 44.67
C HIS A 119 -2.84 16.65 45.07
N LYS A 120 -2.12 15.78 44.32
CA LYS A 120 -2.16 14.31 44.45
C LYS A 120 -3.60 13.74 44.44
N LYS A 121 -4.53 14.46 43.83
CA LYS A 121 -5.96 14.14 43.72
C LYS A 121 -6.45 14.46 42.31
N PRO A 122 -7.52 13.80 41.84
CA PRO A 122 -8.26 14.23 40.66
C PRO A 122 -8.73 15.68 40.78
N LEU A 123 -8.95 16.33 39.65
CA LEU A 123 -9.61 17.64 39.61
C LEU A 123 -11.12 17.49 39.86
N GLN A 124 -11.76 18.57 40.29
CA GLN A 124 -13.22 18.61 40.43
C GLN A 124 -13.88 18.57 39.04
N GLU A 125 -15.08 17.99 38.93
CA GLU A 125 -15.77 17.87 37.64
C GLU A 125 -15.94 19.23 36.92
N VAL A 126 -16.20 20.29 37.68
CA VAL A 126 -16.34 21.66 37.14
C VAL A 126 -15.02 22.21 36.59
N GLU A 127 -13.90 21.86 37.22
CA GLU A 127 -12.55 22.21 36.77
C GLU A 127 -12.19 21.43 35.49
N ILE A 128 -12.51 20.13 35.46
CA ILE A 128 -12.34 19.29 34.26
C ILE A 128 -13.16 19.87 33.12
N ALA A 129 -14.44 20.22 33.34
CA ALA A 129 -15.27 20.83 32.31
C ALA A 129 -14.69 22.15 31.78
N ALA A 130 -14.09 22.96 32.65
CA ALA A 130 -13.46 24.23 32.28
C ALA A 130 -12.19 24.03 31.45
N VAL A 131 -11.30 23.13 31.87
CA VAL A 131 -10.09 22.74 31.14
C VAL A 131 -10.44 22.13 29.79
N THR A 132 -11.37 21.17 29.77
CA THR A 132 -11.84 20.50 28.55
C THR A 132 -12.47 21.46 27.58
N HIS A 133 -13.30 22.42 28.03
CA HIS A 133 -13.91 23.41 27.15
C HIS A 133 -12.84 24.27 26.46
N GLY A 134 -11.85 24.80 27.20
CA GLY A 134 -10.79 25.60 26.60
C GLY A 134 -9.91 24.81 25.62
N ALA A 135 -9.53 23.58 25.98
CA ALA A 135 -8.78 22.70 25.08
C ALA A 135 -9.58 22.40 23.80
N LEU A 136 -10.88 22.14 23.92
CA LEU A 136 -11.77 21.85 22.81
C LEU A 136 -11.96 23.03 21.86
N GLN A 137 -12.02 24.27 22.38
CA GLN A 137 -12.01 25.48 21.56
C GLN A 137 -10.72 25.59 20.73
N GLY A 138 -9.57 25.29 21.35
CA GLY A 138 -8.30 25.19 20.64
C GLY A 138 -8.30 24.14 19.53
N LEU A 139 -8.84 22.94 19.81
CA LEU A 139 -8.93 21.86 18.82
C LEU A 139 -9.90 22.18 17.68
N ALA A 140 -11.04 22.81 17.96
CA ALA A 140 -11.97 23.28 16.94
C ALA A 140 -11.30 24.25 15.98
N TYR A 141 -10.52 25.20 16.50
CA TYR A 141 -9.71 26.12 15.71
C TYR A 141 -8.67 25.40 14.84
N LEU A 142 -7.92 24.44 15.38
CA LEU A 142 -6.93 23.69 14.59
C LEU A 142 -7.59 22.90 13.46
N HIS A 143 -8.68 22.19 13.77
CA HIS A 143 -9.37 21.34 12.81
C HIS A 143 -10.05 22.16 11.70
N SER A 144 -10.55 23.37 12.00
CA SER A 144 -11.11 24.26 10.98
C SER A 144 -10.07 24.74 9.97
N HIS A 145 -8.77 24.65 10.30
CA HIS A 145 -7.65 24.97 9.41
C HIS A 145 -6.96 23.73 8.84
N ASN A 146 -7.62 22.56 8.89
CA ASN A 146 -7.05 21.26 8.48
C ASN A 146 -5.73 20.90 9.19
N MET A 147 -5.55 21.38 10.42
CA MET A 147 -4.41 21.05 11.27
C MET A 147 -4.80 20.01 12.31
N ILE A 148 -3.84 19.20 12.74
CA ILE A 148 -4.03 18.14 13.74
C ILE A 148 -2.92 18.27 14.80
N HIS A 149 -3.26 18.26 16.09
CA HIS A 149 -2.32 18.38 17.21
C HIS A 149 -1.49 17.09 17.43
N ARG A 150 -2.16 15.93 17.45
CA ARG A 150 -1.62 14.55 17.57
C ARG A 150 -0.93 14.18 18.89
N ASP A 151 -0.82 15.10 19.85
CA ASP A 151 -0.28 14.82 21.19
C ASP A 151 -1.05 15.53 22.31
N VAL A 152 -2.39 15.47 22.29
CA VAL A 152 -3.23 16.03 23.36
C VAL A 152 -3.14 15.14 24.60
N LYS A 153 -2.73 15.72 25.73
CA LYS A 153 -2.61 15.10 27.06
C LYS A 153 -2.58 16.19 28.14
N ALA A 154 -2.79 15.86 29.41
CA ALA A 154 -2.81 16.89 30.47
C ALA A 154 -1.48 17.68 30.57
N GLY A 155 -0.36 17.06 30.22
CA GLY A 155 0.96 17.73 30.17
C GLY A 155 1.09 18.81 29.08
N ASN A 156 0.25 18.75 28.05
CA ASN A 156 0.26 19.68 26.91
C ASN A 156 -0.93 20.65 26.93
N ILE A 157 -1.70 20.68 28.03
CA ILE A 157 -2.74 21.67 28.29
C ILE A 157 -2.25 22.58 29.41
N LEU A 158 -1.96 23.83 29.06
CA LEU A 158 -1.34 24.82 29.93
C LEU A 158 -2.39 25.79 30.49
N LEU A 159 -2.13 26.33 31.68
CA LEU A 159 -2.96 27.36 32.31
C LEU A 159 -2.14 28.63 32.49
N SER A 160 -2.62 29.74 31.92
CA SER A 160 -2.04 31.06 32.17
C SER A 160 -2.56 31.65 33.48
N GLU A 161 -1.84 32.62 34.05
CA GLU A 161 -2.24 33.27 35.30
C GLU A 161 -3.62 33.96 35.25
N PRO A 162 -4.08 34.55 34.12
CA PRO A 162 -5.46 35.02 33.95
C PRO A 162 -6.49 33.91 33.70
N GLY A 163 -6.09 32.63 33.79
CA GLY A 163 -6.99 31.46 33.80
C GLY A 163 -7.49 31.04 32.44
N LEU A 164 -6.72 31.38 31.42
CA LEU A 164 -6.95 30.86 30.09
C LEU A 164 -6.28 29.50 29.95
N VAL A 165 -7.02 28.56 29.38
CA VAL A 165 -6.54 27.22 29.04
C VAL A 165 -5.97 27.27 27.63
N LYS A 166 -4.75 26.75 27.46
CA LYS A 166 -4.00 26.84 26.20
C LYS A 166 -3.42 25.49 25.80
N LEU A 167 -3.63 25.09 24.55
CA LEU A 167 -2.91 23.97 23.96
C LEU A 167 -1.44 24.37 23.73
N GLY A 168 -0.52 23.52 24.17
CA GLY A 168 0.92 23.66 24.01
C GLY A 168 1.57 22.41 23.41
N ASP A 169 2.86 22.55 23.09
CA ASP A 169 3.72 21.51 22.46
C ASP A 169 3.20 20.95 21.13
N PHE A 170 3.54 21.67 20.05
CA PHE A 170 3.13 21.33 18.68
C PHE A 170 4.19 20.52 17.91
N GLY A 171 5.17 19.93 18.61
CA GLY A 171 6.26 19.16 17.98
C GLY A 171 5.78 17.92 17.22
N SER A 172 4.60 17.38 17.54
CA SER A 172 3.98 16.27 16.82
C SER A 172 2.91 16.70 15.81
N ALA A 173 2.60 17.99 15.68
CA ALA A 173 1.45 18.45 14.93
C ALA A 173 1.59 18.22 13.40
N SER A 174 0.46 18.23 12.69
CA SER A 174 0.38 18.16 11.24
C SER A 174 -0.29 19.42 10.69
N ILE A 175 0.32 20.05 9.70
CA ILE A 175 -0.26 21.18 8.96
C ILE A 175 -1.29 20.75 7.90
N MET A 176 -1.51 19.44 7.74
CA MET A 176 -2.43 18.86 6.77
C MET A 176 -3.21 17.69 7.38
N ALA A 177 -4.50 17.64 7.06
CA ALA A 177 -5.38 16.51 7.27
C ALA A 177 -5.93 16.04 5.90
N PRO A 178 -6.07 14.72 5.64
CA PRO A 178 -5.68 13.62 6.53
C PRO A 178 -4.16 13.41 6.60
N ALA A 179 -3.70 12.83 7.72
CA ALA A 179 -2.32 12.44 7.94
C ALA A 179 -2.17 10.91 8.04
N ASN A 180 -0.94 10.41 7.93
CA ASN A 180 -0.65 8.97 7.95
C ASN A 180 0.56 8.59 8.83
N SER A 181 1.24 9.55 9.47
CA SER A 181 2.46 9.25 10.22
C SER A 181 2.15 8.71 11.61
N PHE A 182 2.92 7.73 12.08
CA PHE A 182 2.78 7.17 13.43
C PHE A 182 3.48 8.06 14.48
N VAL A 183 2.74 8.96 15.10
CA VAL A 183 3.20 9.94 16.10
C VAL A 183 2.19 10.08 17.25
N GLY A 184 2.63 10.68 18.36
CA GLY A 184 1.83 10.84 19.59
C GLY A 184 2.37 10.03 20.77
N THR A 185 1.83 10.28 21.96
CA THR A 185 2.16 9.54 23.18
C THR A 185 1.27 8.29 23.31
N PRO A 186 1.84 7.06 23.37
CA PRO A 186 1.13 5.78 23.20
C PRO A 186 -0.24 5.64 23.89
N TYR A 187 -0.33 6.01 25.18
CA TYR A 187 -1.55 5.81 25.97
C TYR A 187 -2.72 6.72 25.56
N TRP A 188 -2.45 7.82 24.85
CA TRP A 188 -3.47 8.77 24.35
C TRP A 188 -3.75 8.59 22.86
N MET A 189 -3.04 7.71 22.17
CA MET A 189 -3.18 7.54 20.72
C MET A 189 -4.54 6.94 20.36
N ALA A 190 -5.16 7.47 19.30
CA ALA A 190 -6.40 6.92 18.77
C ALA A 190 -6.15 5.59 18.03
N PRO A 191 -7.11 4.64 18.06
CA PRO A 191 -6.97 3.33 17.41
C PRO A 191 -6.59 3.43 15.93
N GLU A 192 -7.17 4.37 15.20
CA GLU A 192 -6.90 4.59 13.79
C GLU A 192 -5.47 5.10 13.52
N VAL A 193 -4.82 5.80 14.45
CA VAL A 193 -3.39 6.18 14.31
C VAL A 193 -2.50 4.95 14.42
N ILE A 194 -2.88 4.01 15.30
CA ILE A 194 -2.19 2.74 15.51
C ILE A 194 -2.40 1.80 14.32
N LEU A 195 -3.62 1.78 13.76
CA LEU A 195 -3.96 0.96 12.60
C LEU A 195 -3.46 1.56 11.27
N ALA A 196 -3.18 2.87 11.22
CA ALA A 196 -2.66 3.54 10.03
C ALA A 196 -1.20 3.22 9.68
N MET A 197 -0.52 2.39 10.48
CA MET A 197 0.90 2.10 10.34
C MET A 197 1.31 1.43 9.00
N ASP A 198 0.36 0.89 8.23
CA ASP A 198 0.63 0.24 6.94
C ASP A 198 0.11 1.06 5.72
N GLU A 199 -1.16 1.47 5.70
CA GLU A 199 -1.76 2.21 4.55
C GLU A 199 -2.90 3.19 4.95
N GLY A 200 -3.12 3.42 6.26
CA GLY A 200 -4.27 4.18 6.75
C GLY A 200 -4.07 5.70 6.80
N GLN A 201 -5.18 6.42 6.70
CA GLN A 201 -5.25 7.87 6.87
C GLN A 201 -6.14 8.19 8.08
N TYR A 202 -5.81 9.25 8.80
CA TYR A 202 -6.60 9.74 9.93
C TYR A 202 -6.73 11.27 9.89
N ASP A 203 -7.81 11.80 10.46
CA ASP A 203 -8.16 13.22 10.49
C ASP A 203 -8.01 13.82 11.90
N GLY A 204 -8.57 15.02 12.12
CA GLY A 204 -8.55 15.70 13.43
C GLY A 204 -9.29 14.95 14.55
N LYS A 205 -10.12 13.95 14.26
CA LYS A 205 -10.85 13.21 15.31
C LYS A 205 -9.94 12.38 16.20
N VAL A 206 -8.68 12.19 15.82
CA VAL A 206 -7.66 11.58 16.70
C VAL A 206 -7.42 12.44 17.94
N ASP A 207 -7.47 13.78 17.82
CA ASP A 207 -7.32 14.68 18.96
C ASP A 207 -8.53 14.65 19.88
N VAL A 208 -9.71 14.36 19.34
CA VAL A 208 -10.94 14.16 20.14
C VAL A 208 -10.81 12.91 21.00
N TRP A 209 -10.27 11.81 20.46
CA TRP A 209 -9.98 10.62 21.26
C TRP A 209 -8.97 10.92 22.36
N SER A 210 -7.85 11.57 22.00
CA SER A 210 -6.82 11.94 22.97
C SER A 210 -7.36 12.88 24.06
N LEU A 211 -8.30 13.77 23.74
CA LEU A 211 -9.02 14.59 24.72
C LEU A 211 -9.91 13.75 25.65
N GLY A 212 -10.56 12.71 25.13
CA GLY A 212 -11.31 11.73 25.94
C GLY A 212 -10.42 11.01 26.95
N ILE A 213 -9.25 10.54 26.52
CA ILE A 213 -8.24 9.94 27.41
C ILE A 213 -7.72 10.98 28.42
N THR A 214 -7.53 12.23 28.00
CA THR A 214 -7.12 13.32 28.88
C THR A 214 -8.19 13.61 29.95
N CYS A 215 -9.48 13.51 29.62
CA CYS A 215 -10.55 13.64 30.61
C CYS A 215 -10.47 12.53 31.68
N ILE A 216 -10.19 11.29 31.28
CA ILE A 216 -9.94 10.19 32.23
C ILE A 216 -8.70 10.50 33.07
N GLU A 217 -7.61 10.98 32.46
CA GLU A 217 -6.40 11.38 33.18
C GLU A 217 -6.67 12.46 34.24
N LEU A 218 -7.48 13.47 33.95
CA LEU A 218 -7.85 14.51 34.93
C LEU A 218 -8.74 13.97 36.06
N ALA A 219 -9.55 12.94 35.77
CA ALA A 219 -10.47 12.29 36.72
C ALA A 219 -9.81 11.16 37.55
N GLU A 220 -8.76 10.53 37.03
CA GLU A 220 -8.14 9.32 37.61
C GLU A 220 -6.61 9.48 37.82
N ARG A 221 -6.08 10.66 37.54
CA ARG A 221 -4.66 11.09 37.63
C ARG A 221 -3.71 10.44 36.62
N LYS A 222 -4.13 9.38 35.93
CA LYS A 222 -3.34 8.64 34.94
C LYS A 222 -4.23 8.21 33.79
N PRO A 223 -3.71 8.07 32.56
CA PRO A 223 -4.48 7.49 31.47
C PRO A 223 -4.72 5.99 31.73
N PRO A 224 -5.72 5.39 31.06
CA PRO A 224 -5.86 3.94 31.01
C PRO A 224 -4.57 3.26 30.53
N LEU A 225 -4.33 2.04 31.01
CA LEU A 225 -3.20 1.19 30.58
C LEU A 225 -1.80 1.73 30.94
N PHE A 226 -1.69 2.77 31.77
CA PHE A 226 -0.40 3.36 32.18
C PHE A 226 0.54 2.37 32.89
N ASN A 227 0.01 1.28 33.45
CA ASN A 227 0.79 0.21 34.07
C ASN A 227 1.40 -0.79 33.07
N MET A 228 1.05 -0.69 31.79
CA MET A 228 1.58 -1.51 30.70
C MET A 228 2.73 -0.80 30.00
N ASN A 229 3.62 -1.55 29.34
CA ASN A 229 4.59 -0.94 28.43
C ASN A 229 3.88 -0.35 27.19
N ALA A 230 4.56 0.56 26.49
CA ALA A 230 4.00 1.27 25.35
C ALA A 230 3.45 0.35 24.24
N MET A 231 4.16 -0.74 23.91
CA MET A 231 3.72 -1.65 22.84
C MET A 231 2.48 -2.45 23.25
N SER A 232 2.43 -2.92 24.49
CA SER A 232 1.24 -3.61 25.03
C SER A 232 0.04 -2.66 25.13
N ALA A 233 0.23 -1.39 25.51
CA ALA A 233 -0.82 -0.39 25.52
C ALA A 233 -1.38 -0.12 24.12
N LEU A 234 -0.51 0.06 23.11
CA LEU A 234 -0.91 0.24 21.71
C LEU A 234 -1.75 -0.95 21.21
N TYR A 235 -1.36 -2.17 21.56
CA TYR A 235 -2.13 -3.37 21.25
C TYR A 235 -3.52 -3.34 21.87
N HIS A 236 -3.61 -3.05 23.17
CA HIS A 236 -4.88 -2.98 23.89
C HIS A 236 -5.81 -1.93 23.29
N ILE A 237 -5.31 -0.74 22.99
CA ILE A 237 -6.09 0.34 22.36
C ILE A 237 -6.64 -0.11 20.99
N ALA A 238 -5.83 -0.79 20.18
CA ALA A 238 -6.25 -1.24 18.86
C ALA A 238 -7.29 -2.38 18.94
N GLN A 239 -7.15 -3.32 19.88
CA GLN A 239 -7.92 -4.58 19.87
C GLN A 239 -9.13 -4.58 20.80
N ASN A 240 -9.03 -3.97 21.98
CA ASN A 240 -10.04 -4.10 23.01
C ASN A 240 -11.09 -2.98 22.94
N GLU A 241 -12.12 -3.09 23.77
CA GLU A 241 -13.12 -2.04 23.91
C GLU A 241 -12.50 -0.74 24.43
N SER A 242 -13.13 0.38 24.08
CA SER A 242 -12.72 1.70 24.55
C SER A 242 -12.78 1.77 26.08
N PRO A 243 -11.84 2.47 26.74
CA PRO A 243 -11.89 2.65 28.17
C PRO A 243 -13.05 3.58 28.57
N VAL A 244 -13.52 3.43 29.81
CA VAL A 244 -14.58 4.24 30.42
C VAL A 244 -14.11 4.78 31.76
N LEU A 245 -14.77 5.82 32.29
CA LEU A 245 -14.54 6.29 33.66
C LEU A 245 -14.92 5.19 34.66
N GLN A 246 -14.01 4.83 35.55
CA GLN A 246 -14.22 3.71 36.48
C GLN A 246 -15.25 4.01 37.57
N SER A 247 -15.37 5.29 37.97
CA SER A 247 -16.19 5.68 39.10
C SER A 247 -17.59 6.14 38.71
N GLY A 248 -18.61 5.61 39.38
CA GLY A 248 -20.01 5.99 39.16
C GLY A 248 -20.41 7.37 39.70
N HIS A 249 -19.56 8.06 40.46
CA HIS A 249 -19.91 9.34 41.09
C HIS A 249 -19.94 10.54 40.13
N TRP A 250 -19.33 10.41 38.95
CA TRP A 250 -19.33 11.44 37.91
C TRP A 250 -20.74 11.69 37.37
N SER A 251 -21.03 12.88 36.86
CA SER A 251 -22.32 13.15 36.24
C SER A 251 -22.52 12.35 34.95
N GLU A 252 -23.78 12.10 34.58
CA GLU A 252 -24.11 11.48 33.30
C GLU A 252 -23.59 12.31 32.12
N TYR A 253 -23.59 13.64 32.24
CA TYR A 253 -23.05 14.51 31.21
C TYR A 253 -21.54 14.29 31.01
N PHE A 254 -20.78 14.13 32.10
CA PHE A 254 -19.34 13.89 31.97
C PHE A 254 -19.04 12.51 31.39
N ARG A 255 -19.72 11.45 31.87
CA ARG A 255 -19.60 10.10 31.29
C ARG A 255 -19.94 10.09 29.80
N ASN A 256 -21.08 10.65 29.43
CA ASN A 256 -21.52 10.70 28.04
C ASN A 256 -20.54 11.49 27.15
N PHE A 257 -19.90 12.55 27.67
CA PHE A 257 -18.86 13.27 26.95
C PHE A 257 -17.62 12.38 26.69
N VAL A 258 -17.14 11.66 27.71
CA VAL A 258 -16.00 10.74 27.58
C VAL A 258 -16.32 9.61 26.61
N ASP A 259 -17.50 8.98 26.74
CA ASP A 259 -17.95 7.91 25.83
C ASP A 259 -18.10 8.39 24.39
N SER A 260 -18.54 9.63 24.18
CA SER A 260 -18.60 10.26 22.86
C SER A 260 -17.21 10.47 22.26
N CYS A 261 -16.26 10.97 23.05
CA CYS A 261 -14.88 11.14 22.61
C CYS A 261 -14.19 9.81 22.27
N LEU A 262 -14.52 8.74 23.01
CA LEU A 262 -13.88 7.43 22.92
C LEU A 262 -14.64 6.45 22.01
N GLN A 263 -15.46 6.95 21.09
CA GLN A 263 -15.99 6.13 20.01
C GLN A 263 -14.84 5.61 19.14
N LYS A 264 -14.71 4.28 19.08
CA LYS A 264 -13.55 3.62 18.47
C LYS A 264 -13.53 3.77 16.96
N ILE A 265 -14.70 3.79 16.34
CA ILE A 265 -14.88 4.06 14.90
C ILE A 265 -14.89 5.58 14.69
N PRO A 266 -13.98 6.13 13.87
CA PRO A 266 -13.89 7.58 13.67
C PRO A 266 -15.17 8.22 13.10
N GLN A 267 -15.96 7.49 12.32
CA GLN A 267 -17.23 7.98 11.76
C GLN A 267 -18.25 8.28 12.86
N ASP A 268 -18.29 7.45 13.91
CA ASP A 268 -19.21 7.59 15.05
C ASP A 268 -18.71 8.60 16.08
N ARG A 269 -17.40 8.89 16.07
CA ARG A 269 -16.79 9.91 16.94
C ARG A 269 -17.19 11.32 16.48
N PRO A 270 -17.77 12.17 17.35
CA PRO A 270 -18.10 13.55 16.97
C PRO A 270 -16.85 14.37 16.70
N THR A 271 -17.00 15.42 15.90
CA THR A 271 -15.93 16.41 15.70
C THR A 271 -15.80 17.32 16.91
N SER A 272 -14.68 18.03 17.02
CA SER A 272 -14.48 19.06 18.06
C SER A 272 -15.58 20.12 18.06
N GLU A 273 -16.00 20.57 16.88
CA GLU A 273 -17.11 21.51 16.68
C GLU A 273 -18.45 21.00 17.23
N VAL A 274 -18.74 19.71 17.06
CA VAL A 274 -19.96 19.08 17.61
C VAL A 274 -19.89 19.01 19.13
N LEU A 275 -18.72 18.61 19.67
CA LEU A 275 -18.53 18.50 21.12
C LEU A 275 -18.56 19.84 21.85
N LEU A 276 -18.28 20.98 21.19
CA LEU A 276 -18.45 22.31 21.79
C LEU A 276 -19.90 22.59 22.22
N LYS A 277 -20.85 21.88 21.62
CA LYS A 277 -22.29 21.98 21.93
C LYS A 277 -22.75 20.95 22.97
N HIS A 278 -21.84 20.14 23.50
CA HIS A 278 -22.17 19.08 24.44
C HIS A 278 -22.53 19.64 25.83
N ARG A 279 -23.54 19.05 26.49
CA ARG A 279 -24.05 19.54 27.79
C ARG A 279 -22.98 19.60 28.89
N PHE A 280 -22.00 18.71 28.86
CA PHE A 280 -20.87 18.72 29.80
C PHE A 280 -20.09 20.04 29.79
N VAL A 281 -19.79 20.58 28.61
CA VAL A 281 -18.98 21.81 28.47
C VAL A 281 -19.83 23.09 28.52
N LEU A 282 -21.12 22.99 28.21
CA LEU A 282 -22.08 24.10 28.26
C LEU A 282 -22.72 24.32 29.63
N ARG A 283 -22.65 23.36 30.54
CA ARG A 283 -23.23 23.50 31.89
C ARG A 283 -22.68 24.75 32.57
N GLU A 284 -23.57 25.52 33.18
CA GLU A 284 -23.21 26.71 33.93
C GLU A 284 -22.21 26.38 35.04
N ARG A 285 -21.21 27.26 35.18
CA ARG A 285 -20.12 27.13 36.16
C ARG A 285 -19.62 28.51 36.55
N PRO A 286 -19.05 28.68 37.75
CA PRO A 286 -18.47 29.96 38.15
C PRO A 286 -17.40 30.43 37.14
N PRO A 287 -17.37 31.72 36.77
CA PRO A 287 -16.36 32.24 35.85
C PRO A 287 -14.95 32.17 36.45
N THR A 288 -14.85 32.09 37.77
CA THR A 288 -13.59 32.02 38.54
C THR A 288 -13.02 30.62 38.67
N VAL A 289 -13.67 29.55 38.15
CA VAL A 289 -13.24 28.15 38.36
C VAL A 289 -11.75 27.93 38.12
N ILE A 290 -11.20 28.45 37.02
CA ILE A 290 -9.77 28.31 36.72
C ILE A 290 -8.91 29.21 37.62
N MET A 291 -9.37 30.41 37.98
CA MET A 291 -8.70 31.29 38.95
C MET A 291 -8.57 30.63 40.31
N ASP A 292 -9.69 30.10 40.81
CA ASP A 292 -9.77 29.47 42.12
C ASP A 292 -8.89 28.20 42.16
N LEU A 293 -8.87 27.43 41.06
CA LEU A 293 -7.97 26.30 40.87
C LEU A 293 -6.50 26.72 40.90
N ILE A 294 -6.13 27.78 40.18
CA ILE A 294 -4.76 28.31 40.16
C ILE A 294 -4.35 28.77 41.56
N GLN A 295 -5.18 29.57 42.22
CA GLN A 295 -4.88 30.12 43.55
C GLN A 295 -4.69 28.99 44.57
N ARG A 296 -5.63 28.03 44.62
CA ARG A 296 -5.52 26.85 45.48
C ARG A 296 -4.27 26.01 45.15
N THR A 297 -3.84 25.98 43.89
CA THR A 297 -2.60 25.28 43.50
C THR A 297 -1.37 26.02 44.01
N LYS A 298 -1.31 27.35 43.88
CA LYS A 298 -0.22 28.17 44.46
C LYS A 298 -0.13 27.97 45.97
N ASP A 299 -1.26 28.03 46.66
CA ASP A 299 -1.33 27.84 48.12
C ASP A 299 -0.83 26.44 48.52
N ALA A 300 -1.30 25.39 47.82
CA ALA A 300 -0.84 24.02 48.07
C ALA A 300 0.68 23.86 47.84
N VAL A 301 1.26 24.53 46.83
CA VAL A 301 2.71 24.48 46.58
C VAL A 301 3.49 25.08 47.75
N ARG A 302 3.02 26.17 48.36
CA ARG A 302 3.70 26.81 49.50
C ARG A 302 3.76 25.89 50.73
N GLU A 303 2.80 24.98 50.87
CA GLU A 303 2.71 24.02 51.97
C GLU A 303 3.42 22.67 51.68
N LEU A 304 4.07 22.51 50.51
CA LEU A 304 4.76 21.26 50.16
C LEU A 304 6.02 21.03 50.98
N ASP A 305 6.38 19.75 51.17
CA ASP A 305 7.68 19.38 51.71
C ASP A 305 8.84 19.84 50.81
N ASN A 306 10.06 19.96 51.36
CA ASN A 306 11.22 20.47 50.63
C ASN A 306 11.53 19.72 49.32
N LEU A 307 11.19 18.43 49.23
CA LEU A 307 11.45 17.62 48.04
C LEU A 307 10.45 17.92 46.92
N GLN A 308 9.16 17.98 47.25
CA GLN A 308 8.07 18.26 46.31
C GLN A 308 8.05 19.74 45.93
N TYR A 309 8.35 20.63 46.88
CA TYR A 309 8.52 22.06 46.65
C TYR A 309 9.61 22.33 45.59
N ARG A 310 10.77 21.67 45.67
CA ARG A 310 11.83 21.83 44.66
C ARG A 310 11.39 21.50 43.23
N LYS A 311 10.48 20.52 43.07
CA LYS A 311 9.92 20.14 41.76
C LYS A 311 8.83 21.13 41.31
N MET A 312 8.00 21.60 42.23
CA MET A 312 6.80 22.40 41.92
C MET A 312 6.94 23.90 42.10
N LYS A 313 8.10 24.39 42.60
CA LYS A 313 8.39 25.83 42.76
C LYS A 313 8.23 26.63 41.46
N LYS A 314 8.26 25.97 40.30
CA LYS A 314 7.98 26.60 38.99
C LYS A 314 6.63 27.30 38.93
N ILE A 315 5.64 26.85 39.72
CA ILE A 315 4.30 27.46 39.83
C ILE A 315 4.35 28.86 40.48
N LEU A 316 5.43 29.18 41.22
CA LEU A 316 5.58 30.43 41.98
C LEU A 316 6.60 31.41 41.36
N PHE A 317 7.15 31.13 40.17
CA PHE A 317 8.26 31.92 39.61
C PHE A 317 7.90 33.36 39.24
N GLN A 318 6.64 33.67 38.94
CA GLN A 318 6.19 35.03 38.67
C GLN A 318 6.13 35.93 39.92
N GLU A 319 6.09 35.35 41.12
CA GLU A 319 5.88 36.06 42.39
C GLU A 319 7.19 36.54 43.07
N ALA A 320 8.35 36.36 42.43
CA ALA A 320 9.60 36.94 42.95
C ALA A 320 9.46 38.49 43.01
N PRO A 321 9.55 39.13 44.20
CA PRO A 321 9.08 40.49 44.37
C PRO A 321 9.90 41.51 43.60
N ASN A 322 9.22 42.37 42.85
CA ASN A 322 9.70 43.71 42.51
C ASN A 322 9.30 44.67 43.66
N GLY A 323 10.25 45.05 44.53
CA GLY A 323 10.06 46.14 45.51
C GLY A 323 11.02 46.05 46.71
N PRO A 324 11.57 47.18 47.22
CA PRO A 324 12.69 47.17 48.17
C PRO A 324 12.23 46.93 49.63
N GLY A 325 13.00 46.13 50.35
CA GLY A 325 13.08 46.14 51.82
C GLY A 325 11.92 45.52 52.59
N THR A 326 11.99 44.23 52.89
CA THR A 326 11.76 43.72 54.24
C THR A 326 12.46 42.37 54.40
N GLU A 327 13.25 42.25 55.46
CA GLU A 327 14.18 41.17 55.76
C GLU A 327 13.51 39.79 55.87
N ALA A 328 14.09 38.80 55.19
CA ALA A 328 13.98 37.38 55.53
C ALA A 328 15.41 36.80 55.48
N PRO A 329 15.73 35.82 56.34
CA PRO A 329 17.07 35.64 56.89
C PRO A 329 18.08 35.15 55.86
N GLU A 330 19.26 35.78 55.91
CA GLU A 330 20.44 35.52 55.11
C GLU A 330 20.84 34.03 55.14
N GLU A 331 20.80 33.37 53.98
CA GLU A 331 21.68 32.23 53.72
C GLU A 331 22.92 32.80 53.01
N GLU A 332 24.04 32.83 53.73
CA GLU A 332 25.36 33.26 53.28
C GLU A 332 25.82 32.40 52.07
N GLU A 333 25.91 33.00 50.88
CA GLU A 333 26.81 32.56 49.83
C GLU A 333 28.14 33.32 49.99
N GLU A 334 29.17 32.64 50.52
CA GLU A 334 30.54 33.15 50.54
C GLU A 334 31.07 33.28 49.09
N THR A 335 31.23 34.52 48.65
CA THR A 335 31.99 34.90 47.44
C THR A 335 33.48 34.95 47.73
N GLU A 336 34.29 34.16 47.02
CA GLU A 336 35.76 34.30 46.97
C GLU A 336 36.16 35.39 45.94
N PRO A 337 37.21 36.20 46.20
CA PRO A 337 37.44 37.45 45.49
C PRO A 337 38.38 37.30 44.28
N TYR A 338 38.01 37.94 43.17
CA TYR A 338 38.88 38.17 42.02
C TYR A 338 39.70 39.46 42.21
N MET A 339 41.03 39.36 42.26
CA MET A 339 41.93 40.51 42.08
C MET A 339 42.49 40.57 40.66
N HIS A 340 42.33 41.75 40.04
CA HIS A 340 42.89 42.16 38.76
C HIS A 340 44.42 42.02 38.68
N ARG A 341 44.94 41.58 37.52
CA ARG A 341 45.99 42.33 36.80
C ARG A 341 46.11 41.90 35.32
N ALA A 342 46.10 42.89 34.44
CA ALA A 342 46.31 42.77 33.01
C ALA A 342 47.76 42.39 32.65
N GLY A 343 47.94 41.74 31.50
CA GLY A 343 49.25 41.47 30.90
C GLY A 343 49.14 40.70 29.59
N THR A 344 49.10 41.43 28.48
CA THR A 344 49.25 40.99 27.10
C THR A 344 50.55 40.19 26.92
N LEU A 345 50.56 39.12 26.10
CA LEU A 345 51.60 38.82 25.10
C LEU A 345 51.29 37.54 24.30
N THR A 346 51.39 37.71 22.99
CA THR A 346 51.49 36.82 21.83
C THR A 346 52.06 35.39 22.01
N SER A 347 51.47 34.39 21.34
CA SER A 347 52.02 33.72 20.13
C SER A 347 51.87 32.19 20.06
N LEU A 348 51.52 31.73 18.86
CA LEU A 348 51.88 30.48 18.16
C LEU A 348 51.24 29.13 18.53
N GLU A 349 50.54 28.62 17.51
CA GLU A 349 50.29 27.24 17.09
C GLU A 349 50.97 26.10 17.88
N SER A 350 50.17 25.09 18.26
CA SER A 350 50.42 23.73 17.77
C SER A 350 49.23 22.80 18.03
N SER A 351 48.82 22.17 16.95
CA SER A 351 47.89 21.05 16.83
C SER A 351 48.36 19.80 17.57
N HIS A 352 47.50 19.17 18.37
CA HIS A 352 47.49 17.71 18.52
C HIS A 352 46.06 17.21 18.84
N SER A 353 45.45 16.63 17.83
CA SER A 353 44.25 15.79 17.89
C SER A 353 44.65 14.35 18.14
N VAL A 354 44.08 13.65 19.14
CA VAL A 354 43.86 12.18 19.13
C VAL A 354 42.90 11.77 20.29
N PRO A 355 42.27 10.58 20.29
CA PRO A 355 40.97 10.32 19.64
C PRO A 355 39.89 9.76 20.60
N SER A 356 38.64 9.83 20.14
CA SER A 356 37.51 9.07 20.67
C SER A 356 37.67 7.57 20.36
N MET A 357 37.69 6.72 21.39
CA MET A 357 37.50 5.27 21.23
C MET A 357 36.31 4.79 22.06
N SER A 358 35.30 4.35 21.32
CA SER A 358 34.30 3.36 21.66
C SER A 358 34.94 2.06 22.16
N ILE A 359 34.43 1.47 23.25
CA ILE A 359 34.75 0.08 23.60
C ILE A 359 33.50 -0.70 24.00
N SER A 360 33.36 -1.80 23.28
CA SER A 360 32.45 -2.91 23.38
C SER A 360 32.58 -3.68 24.69
N ALA A 361 31.48 -4.30 25.12
CA ALA A 361 31.42 -5.18 26.27
C ALA A 361 32.17 -6.51 26.05
N SER A 362 33.00 -6.90 27.01
CA SER A 362 33.29 -8.30 27.32
C SER A 362 33.72 -8.44 28.77
N SER A 363 33.00 -9.29 29.49
CA SER A 363 33.17 -9.71 30.87
C SER A 363 34.43 -10.55 31.09
N GLN A 364 35.14 -10.31 32.20
CA GLN A 364 35.87 -11.33 32.97
C GLN A 364 36.22 -10.82 34.37
N SER A 365 36.09 -11.72 35.34
CA SER A 365 36.32 -11.56 36.78
C SER A 365 37.78 -11.74 37.18
N SER A 366 38.29 -10.96 38.14
CA SER A 366 39.29 -11.39 39.13
C SER A 366 39.48 -10.34 40.23
N SER A 367 40.01 -10.79 41.35
CA SER A 367 39.83 -10.28 42.71
C SER A 367 41.02 -9.47 43.27
N VAL A 368 40.74 -8.83 44.42
CA VAL A 368 41.56 -8.49 45.60
C VAL A 368 42.49 -7.26 45.70
N ASN A 369 42.22 -6.52 46.80
CA ASN A 369 43.09 -5.82 47.78
C ASN A 369 43.31 -4.29 47.72
N SER A 370 42.43 -3.62 48.49
CA SER A 370 42.65 -2.70 49.63
C SER A 370 43.82 -1.71 49.64
N LEU A 371 43.47 -0.43 49.81
CA LEU A 371 44.18 0.55 50.67
C LEU A 371 43.19 1.65 51.11
N GLU A 372 43.10 1.86 52.43
CA GLU A 372 42.24 2.82 53.13
C GLU A 372 42.78 4.26 53.06
N GLY A 373 41.87 5.23 52.98
CA GLY A 373 42.10 6.68 53.11
C GLY A 373 40.76 7.45 53.11
N PRO A 374 40.66 8.62 53.79
CA PRO A 374 39.51 8.98 54.62
C PRO A 374 38.29 9.55 53.87
N GLU A 375 37.11 9.24 54.42
CA GLU A 375 35.77 9.70 54.01
C GLU A 375 35.62 11.24 53.99
N PRO A 376 35.05 11.83 52.91
CA PRO A 376 34.36 13.10 52.98
C PRO A 376 32.86 12.85 53.24
N ARG A 377 32.43 13.16 54.47
CA ARG A 377 31.02 13.41 54.79
C ARG A 377 30.53 14.60 53.94
N PHE A 378 29.28 14.52 53.47
CA PHE A 378 28.56 15.48 52.60
C PHE A 378 28.59 15.21 51.08
N SER A 379 28.16 14.02 50.63
CA SER A 379 27.82 13.78 49.21
C SER A 379 26.65 12.81 48.96
N PHE A 380 25.94 12.36 50.00
CA PHE A 380 24.97 11.26 49.84
C PHE A 380 23.57 11.68 49.34
N SER A 381 23.16 12.95 49.46
CA SER A 381 21.80 13.37 49.07
C SER A 381 21.68 13.84 47.62
N LEU A 382 22.68 14.56 47.09
CA LEU A 382 22.67 15.05 45.71
C LEU A 382 22.87 13.89 44.71
N ALA A 383 23.76 12.96 45.03
CA ALA A 383 24.05 11.79 44.20
C ALA A 383 22.83 10.86 44.05
N SER A 384 22.09 10.58 45.12
CA SER A 384 20.88 9.74 45.10
C SER A 384 19.77 10.33 44.20
N GLN A 385 19.62 11.64 44.22
CA GLN A 385 18.55 12.36 43.51
C GLN A 385 18.89 12.54 42.03
N VAL A 386 20.16 12.82 41.71
CA VAL A 386 20.70 12.83 40.35
C VAL A 386 20.68 11.42 39.75
N SER A 387 21.04 10.37 40.51
CA SER A 387 20.95 8.99 40.04
C SER A 387 19.52 8.56 39.73
N ARG A 388 18.53 8.97 40.53
CA ARG A 388 17.12 8.65 40.27
C ARG A 388 16.56 9.40 39.06
N GLN A 389 16.89 10.69 38.89
CA GLN A 389 16.49 11.46 37.71
C GLN A 389 17.20 10.98 36.43
N ILE A 390 18.46 10.57 36.54
CA ILE A 390 19.21 9.91 35.46
C ILE A 390 18.54 8.58 35.11
N GLN A 391 18.13 7.78 36.10
CA GLN A 391 17.50 6.47 35.87
C GLN A 391 16.10 6.58 35.25
N GLU A 392 15.30 7.56 35.67
CA GLU A 392 14.02 7.91 35.03
C GLU A 392 14.25 8.44 33.59
N HIS A 393 15.23 9.32 33.37
CA HIS A 393 15.60 9.83 32.05
C HIS A 393 16.22 8.75 31.13
N GLU A 394 16.98 7.80 31.66
CA GLU A 394 17.55 6.66 30.94
C GLU A 394 16.47 5.66 30.53
N GLN A 395 15.49 5.37 31.39
CA GLN A 395 14.31 4.57 31.03
C GLN A 395 13.55 5.22 29.88
N ASP A 396 13.28 6.51 29.99
CA ASP A 396 12.56 7.29 28.99
C ASP A 396 13.36 7.43 27.68
N SER A 397 14.69 7.55 27.77
CA SER A 397 15.62 7.58 26.63
C SER A 397 15.73 6.21 25.93
N ALA A 398 15.80 5.12 26.69
CA ALA A 398 15.91 3.76 26.17
C ALA A 398 14.60 3.29 25.52
N LEU A 399 13.44 3.67 26.09
CA LEU A 399 12.13 3.46 25.47
C LEU A 399 12.01 4.25 24.16
N ARG A 400 12.49 5.49 24.15
CA ARG A 400 12.57 6.32 22.93
C ARG A 400 13.49 5.73 21.87
N GLU A 401 14.63 5.16 22.25
CA GLU A 401 15.56 4.52 21.33
C GLU A 401 14.95 3.26 20.70
N GLN A 402 14.28 2.41 21.49
CA GLN A 402 13.54 1.25 20.98
C GLN A 402 12.41 1.65 20.03
N LEU A 403 11.61 2.66 20.39
CA LEU A 403 10.56 3.19 19.51
C LEU A 403 11.13 3.87 18.25
N SER A 404 12.28 4.54 18.35
CA SER A 404 12.98 5.13 17.20
C SER A 404 13.50 4.04 16.24
N GLY A 405 14.09 2.97 16.77
CA GLY A 405 14.52 1.80 16.01
C GLY A 405 13.35 1.11 15.31
N TYR A 406 12.24 0.89 16.03
CA TYR A 406 11.02 0.33 15.47
C TYR A 406 10.41 1.22 14.38
N LYS A 407 10.33 2.54 14.61
CA LYS A 407 9.89 3.52 13.61
C LYS A 407 10.77 3.49 12.35
N ARG A 408 12.10 3.40 12.51
CA ARG A 408 13.04 3.31 11.39
C ARG A 408 12.82 2.02 10.58
N MET A 409 12.67 0.88 11.26
CA MET A 409 12.38 -0.40 10.61
C MET A 409 11.05 -0.33 9.82
N ARG A 410 9.99 0.22 10.41
CA ARG A 410 8.69 0.39 9.73
C ARG A 410 8.78 1.31 8.52
N ARG A 411 9.49 2.45 8.63
CA ARG A 411 9.78 3.33 7.48
C ARG A 411 10.53 2.59 6.37
N GLN A 412 11.47 1.72 6.72
CA GLN A 412 12.22 0.91 5.76
C GLN A 412 11.33 -0.14 5.08
N HIS A 413 10.46 -0.83 5.83
CA HIS A 413 9.49 -1.77 5.28
C HIS A 413 8.58 -1.09 4.26
N GLN A 414 8.04 0.08 4.61
CA GLN A 414 7.20 0.87 3.71
C GLN A 414 7.96 1.29 2.44
N LYS A 415 9.21 1.74 2.58
CA LYS A 415 10.07 2.08 1.44
C LYS A 415 10.33 0.88 0.52
N GLN A 416 10.51 -0.32 1.08
CA GLN A 416 10.73 -1.54 0.30
C GLN A 416 9.47 -1.95 -0.49
N LEU A 417 8.28 -1.85 0.10
CA LEU A 417 7.02 -2.11 -0.60
C LEU A 417 6.78 -1.11 -1.74
N LEU A 418 6.95 0.20 -1.48
CA LEU A 418 6.80 1.24 -2.52
C LEU A 418 7.79 1.06 -3.67
N ALA A 419 9.04 0.68 -3.36
CA ALA A 419 10.05 0.41 -4.39
C ALA A 419 9.68 -0.82 -5.24
N LEU A 420 9.15 -1.87 -4.60
CA LEU A 420 8.65 -3.06 -5.31
C LEU A 420 7.48 -2.69 -6.22
N GLU A 421 6.47 -2.00 -5.70
CA GLU A 421 5.30 -1.57 -6.48
C GLU A 421 5.68 -0.71 -7.69
N SER A 422 6.63 0.23 -7.52
CA SER A 422 7.14 1.03 -8.63
C SER A 422 7.82 0.17 -9.69
N ARG A 423 8.59 -0.85 -9.29
CA ARG A 423 9.24 -1.77 -10.23
C ARG A 423 8.21 -2.60 -10.98
N LEU A 424 7.23 -3.17 -10.28
CA LEU A 424 6.17 -3.98 -10.90
C LEU A 424 5.29 -3.16 -11.86
N ARG A 425 5.08 -1.87 -11.57
CA ARG A 425 4.39 -0.94 -12.48
C ARG A 425 5.17 -0.76 -13.78
N GLY A 426 6.48 -0.52 -13.69
CA GLY A 426 7.36 -0.44 -14.87
C GLY A 426 7.34 -1.74 -15.69
N GLU A 427 7.46 -2.90 -15.05
CA GLU A 427 7.37 -4.21 -15.72
C GLU A 427 6.04 -4.39 -16.48
N ARG A 428 4.93 -3.90 -15.91
CA ARG A 428 3.60 -3.96 -16.54
C ARG A 428 3.52 -3.06 -17.78
N GLU A 429 4.06 -1.85 -17.70
CA GLU A 429 4.12 -0.90 -18.82
C GLU A 429 4.98 -1.46 -19.96
N GLU A 430 6.15 -2.02 -19.65
CA GLU A 430 7.01 -2.70 -20.61
C GLU A 430 6.35 -3.91 -21.26
N HIS A 431 5.62 -4.71 -20.49
CA HIS A 431 4.84 -5.84 -21.01
C HIS A 431 3.76 -5.36 -21.97
N SER A 432 2.96 -4.36 -21.59
CA SER A 432 1.93 -3.77 -22.45
C SER A 432 2.50 -3.22 -23.75
N ALA A 433 3.61 -2.47 -23.68
CA ALA A 433 4.28 -1.92 -24.86
C ALA A 433 4.82 -3.01 -25.80
N ARG A 434 5.23 -4.16 -25.25
CA ARG A 434 5.70 -5.31 -26.03
C ARG A 434 4.55 -6.01 -26.77
N LEU A 435 3.43 -6.25 -26.09
CA LEU A 435 2.25 -6.86 -26.69
C LEU A 435 1.66 -6.00 -27.80
N GLN A 436 1.64 -4.68 -27.61
CA GLN A 436 1.19 -3.72 -28.61
C GLN A 436 2.06 -3.78 -29.88
N ARG A 437 3.40 -3.77 -29.71
CA ARG A 437 4.34 -3.90 -30.84
C ARG A 437 4.17 -5.21 -31.60
N GLU A 438 3.90 -6.32 -30.90
CA GLU A 438 3.65 -7.62 -31.54
C GLU A 438 2.34 -7.61 -32.36
N LEU A 439 1.27 -7.01 -31.84
CA LEU A 439 0.00 -6.86 -32.57
C LEU A 439 0.15 -5.98 -33.82
N GLU A 440 0.86 -4.86 -33.70
CA GLU A 440 1.11 -3.95 -34.82
C GLU A 440 1.94 -4.62 -35.92
N ALA A 441 2.99 -5.35 -35.55
CA ALA A 441 3.81 -6.10 -36.50
C ALA A 441 3.00 -7.16 -37.25
N GLN A 442 2.12 -7.89 -36.56
CA GLN A 442 1.25 -8.89 -37.18
C GLN A 442 0.22 -8.26 -38.13
N ARG A 443 -0.42 -7.16 -37.72
CA ARG A 443 -1.35 -6.41 -38.59
C ARG A 443 -0.67 -5.88 -39.86
N ALA A 444 0.52 -5.33 -39.73
CA ALA A 444 1.32 -4.90 -40.88
C ALA A 444 1.66 -6.07 -41.82
N GLY A 445 2.05 -7.22 -41.26
CA GLY A 445 2.29 -8.45 -42.02
C GLY A 445 1.07 -8.92 -42.80
N PHE A 446 -0.10 -8.98 -42.16
CA PHE A 446 -1.35 -9.36 -42.81
C PHE A 446 -1.78 -8.38 -43.90
N GLY A 447 -1.58 -7.08 -43.69
CA GLY A 447 -1.84 -6.05 -44.70
C GLY A 447 -0.99 -6.27 -45.97
N ALA A 448 0.31 -6.51 -45.80
CA ALA A 448 1.22 -6.77 -46.91
C ALA A 448 0.86 -8.06 -47.68
N GLU A 449 0.47 -9.12 -46.98
CA GLU A 449 0.01 -10.36 -47.63
C GLU A 449 -1.30 -10.16 -48.40
N ALA A 450 -2.26 -9.42 -47.84
CA ALA A 450 -3.53 -9.13 -48.50
C ALA A 450 -3.33 -8.31 -49.79
N GLU A 451 -2.45 -7.30 -49.77
CA GLU A 451 -2.09 -6.56 -50.98
C GLU A 451 -1.44 -7.45 -52.04
N LYS A 452 -0.51 -8.32 -51.63
CA LYS A 452 0.17 -9.24 -52.55
C LYS A 452 -0.82 -10.19 -53.22
N LEU A 453 -1.79 -10.71 -52.46
CA LEU A 453 -2.85 -11.58 -52.98
C LEU A 453 -3.74 -10.82 -53.96
N SER A 454 -4.18 -9.61 -53.61
CA SER A 454 -5.00 -8.76 -54.47
C SER A 454 -4.31 -8.46 -55.81
N ARG A 455 -3.01 -8.10 -55.79
CA ARG A 455 -2.23 -7.86 -57.02
C ARG A 455 -2.11 -9.11 -57.89
N ARG A 456 -1.95 -10.28 -57.25
CA ARG A 456 -1.91 -11.58 -57.97
C ARG A 456 -3.26 -11.88 -58.61
N HIS A 457 -4.37 -11.68 -57.91
CA HIS A 457 -5.72 -11.89 -58.45
C HIS A 457 -6.00 -10.97 -59.63
N GLN A 458 -5.63 -9.69 -59.53
CA GLN A 458 -5.73 -8.74 -60.63
C GLN A 458 -4.92 -9.20 -61.86
N ALA A 459 -3.67 -9.61 -61.67
CA ALA A 459 -2.82 -10.09 -62.76
C ALA A 459 -3.38 -11.35 -63.44
N ILE A 460 -3.96 -12.27 -62.67
CA ILE A 460 -4.65 -13.47 -63.21
C ILE A 460 -5.85 -13.05 -64.04
N GLY A 461 -6.72 -12.17 -63.51
CA GLY A 461 -7.89 -11.67 -64.23
C GLY A 461 -7.55 -10.98 -65.55
N GLU A 462 -6.53 -10.11 -65.56
CA GLU A 462 -6.07 -9.43 -66.77
C GLU A 462 -5.49 -10.42 -67.80
N LYS A 463 -4.73 -11.41 -67.34
CA LYS A 463 -4.15 -12.44 -68.22
C LYS A 463 -5.22 -13.29 -68.88
N GLU A 464 -6.21 -13.76 -68.12
CA GLU A 464 -7.31 -14.59 -68.63
C GLU A 464 -8.22 -13.79 -69.57
N ALA A 465 -8.47 -12.50 -69.28
CA ALA A 465 -9.23 -11.63 -70.18
C ALA A 465 -8.51 -11.45 -71.54
N ARG A 466 -7.19 -11.24 -71.54
CA ARG A 466 -6.40 -11.14 -72.79
C ARG A 466 -6.38 -12.48 -73.55
N ALA A 467 -6.26 -13.60 -72.85
CA ALA A 467 -6.30 -14.93 -73.45
C ALA A 467 -7.65 -15.22 -74.12
N ALA A 468 -8.76 -14.90 -73.44
CA ALA A 468 -10.10 -15.05 -73.98
C ALA A 468 -10.31 -14.22 -75.26
N GLN A 469 -9.84 -12.97 -75.28
CA GLN A 469 -9.91 -12.11 -76.49
C GLN A 469 -9.07 -12.67 -77.65
N ALA A 470 -7.89 -13.22 -77.36
CA ALA A 470 -7.02 -13.80 -78.38
C ALA A 470 -7.64 -15.07 -78.99
N GLU A 471 -8.21 -15.95 -78.16
CA GLU A 471 -8.90 -17.16 -78.62
C GLU A 471 -10.20 -16.84 -79.36
N GLU A 472 -10.95 -15.81 -78.96
CA GLU A 472 -12.12 -15.33 -79.70
C GLU A 472 -11.75 -14.92 -81.13
N ARG A 473 -10.65 -14.17 -81.30
CA ARG A 473 -10.17 -13.75 -82.64
C ARG A 473 -9.78 -14.94 -83.49
N LYS A 474 -9.09 -15.94 -82.93
CA LYS A 474 -8.72 -17.17 -83.64
C LYS A 474 -9.95 -17.96 -84.08
N PHE A 475 -10.95 -18.07 -83.20
CA PHE A 475 -12.20 -18.73 -83.49
C PHE A 475 -12.97 -18.05 -84.63
N GLN A 476 -13.08 -16.71 -84.59
CA GLN A 476 -13.69 -15.92 -85.67
C GLN A 476 -12.96 -16.11 -87.00
N GLN A 477 -11.61 -16.08 -86.99
CA GLN A 477 -10.80 -16.31 -88.20
C GLN A 477 -10.99 -17.72 -88.77
N HIS A 478 -11.14 -18.74 -87.91
CA HIS A 478 -11.39 -20.11 -88.33
C HIS A 478 -12.73 -20.23 -89.08
N ILE A 479 -13.81 -19.67 -88.55
CA ILE A 479 -15.13 -19.70 -89.21
C ILE A 479 -15.09 -18.93 -90.52
N LEU A 480 -14.49 -17.73 -90.56
CA LEU A 480 -14.33 -16.96 -91.81
C LEU A 480 -13.52 -17.74 -92.86
N GLY A 481 -12.49 -18.45 -92.43
CA GLY A 481 -11.70 -19.33 -93.30
C GLY A 481 -12.53 -20.49 -93.88
N GLN A 482 -13.41 -21.09 -93.07
CA GLN A 482 -14.34 -22.13 -93.52
C GLN A 482 -15.36 -21.58 -94.53
N GLN A 483 -15.98 -20.44 -94.23
CA GLN A 483 -16.94 -19.77 -95.11
C GLN A 483 -16.35 -19.44 -96.48
N LYS A 484 -15.10 -18.96 -96.51
CA LYS A 484 -14.37 -18.70 -97.75
C LYS A 484 -14.16 -19.96 -98.58
N LYS A 485 -13.87 -21.10 -97.94
CA LYS A 485 -13.72 -22.40 -98.64
C LYS A 485 -15.04 -22.89 -99.21
N GLU A 486 -16.13 -22.78 -98.45
CA GLU A 486 -17.48 -23.14 -98.89
C GLU A 486 -17.95 -22.27 -100.06
N LEU A 487 -17.72 -20.95 -99.99
CA LEU A 487 -18.04 -20.03 -101.09
C LEU A 487 -17.22 -20.36 -102.35
N ALA A 488 -15.92 -20.63 -102.21
CA ALA A 488 -15.08 -21.05 -103.33
C ALA A 488 -15.57 -22.38 -103.95
N ALA A 489 -15.98 -23.34 -103.13
CA ALA A 489 -16.54 -24.61 -103.60
C ALA A 489 -17.88 -24.42 -104.34
N LEU A 490 -18.75 -23.53 -103.85
CA LEU A 490 -20.00 -23.16 -104.53
C LEU A 490 -19.71 -22.54 -105.90
N LEU A 491 -18.82 -21.56 -105.96
CA LEU A 491 -18.46 -20.90 -107.23
C LEU A 491 -17.86 -21.88 -108.25
N GLU A 492 -17.05 -22.85 -107.80
CA GLU A 492 -16.54 -23.91 -108.67
C GLU A 492 -17.64 -24.89 -109.13
N ALA A 493 -18.59 -25.23 -108.26
CA ALA A 493 -19.76 -26.04 -108.63
C ALA A 493 -20.63 -25.31 -109.65
N GLN A 494 -20.90 -24.01 -109.46
CA GLN A 494 -21.64 -23.16 -110.40
C GLN A 494 -20.96 -23.06 -111.76
N LYS A 495 -19.62 -22.97 -111.80
CA LYS A 495 -18.86 -23.02 -113.08
C LYS A 495 -19.04 -24.36 -113.80
N ARG A 496 -19.09 -25.49 -113.09
CA ARG A 496 -19.30 -26.82 -113.68
C ARG A 496 -20.72 -26.98 -114.20
N THR A 497 -21.73 -26.60 -113.41
CA THR A 497 -23.14 -26.65 -113.84
C THR A 497 -23.41 -25.70 -115.00
N TYR A 498 -22.81 -24.50 -115.00
CA TYR A 498 -22.88 -23.58 -116.13
C TYR A 498 -22.31 -24.18 -117.41
N LYS A 499 -21.17 -24.89 -117.34
CA LYS A 499 -20.59 -25.59 -118.51
C LYS A 499 -21.54 -26.68 -119.04
N LEU A 500 -22.07 -27.53 -118.17
CA LEU A 500 -23.00 -28.60 -118.54
C LEU A 500 -24.31 -28.04 -119.13
N ARG A 501 -24.91 -27.03 -118.50
CA ARG A 501 -26.13 -26.40 -119.00
C ARG A 501 -25.89 -25.67 -120.31
N LYS A 502 -24.72 -25.06 -120.50
CA LYS A 502 -24.32 -24.46 -121.78
C LYS A 502 -24.21 -25.50 -122.90
N GLU A 503 -23.81 -26.73 -122.61
CA GLU A 503 -23.79 -27.84 -123.58
C GLU A 503 -25.21 -28.33 -123.89
N GLN A 504 -26.06 -28.53 -122.88
CA GLN A 504 -27.47 -28.88 -123.07
C GLN A 504 -28.25 -27.82 -123.87
N LEU A 505 -28.03 -26.53 -123.59
CA LEU A 505 -28.64 -25.43 -124.35
C LEU A 505 -28.16 -25.39 -125.81
N LYS A 506 -26.98 -25.96 -126.14
CA LYS A 506 -26.53 -26.13 -127.53
C LYS A 506 -27.21 -27.31 -128.21
N GLU A 507 -27.43 -28.41 -127.48
CA GLU A 507 -28.17 -29.59 -127.96
C GLU A 507 -29.65 -29.26 -128.19
N GLU A 508 -30.32 -28.60 -127.24
CA GLU A 508 -31.70 -28.09 -127.36
C GLU A 508 -31.86 -27.11 -128.56
N LEU A 509 -30.79 -26.38 -128.92
CA LEU A 509 -30.76 -25.51 -130.10
C LEU A 509 -30.60 -26.28 -131.43
N GLN A 510 -30.01 -27.49 -131.40
CA GLN A 510 -29.84 -28.37 -132.56
C GLN A 510 -31.11 -29.16 -132.89
N GLU A 511 -31.93 -29.52 -131.89
CA GLU A 511 -33.19 -30.25 -132.09
C GLU A 511 -34.30 -29.42 -132.77
N ASN A 512 -34.16 -28.09 -132.85
CA ASN A 512 -35.18 -27.20 -133.41
C ASN A 512 -34.63 -26.37 -134.61
N PRO A 513 -34.61 -26.92 -135.84
CA PRO A 513 -34.05 -26.25 -137.02
C PRO A 513 -34.90 -25.10 -137.61
N SER A 514 -36.18 -24.97 -137.23
CA SER A 514 -37.15 -24.03 -137.85
C SER A 514 -37.42 -22.72 -137.08
N THR A 515 -36.71 -22.43 -135.98
CA THR A 515 -36.92 -21.20 -135.17
C THR A 515 -36.12 -19.98 -135.70
N PRO A 516 -36.73 -18.77 -135.81
CA PRO A 516 -36.07 -17.54 -136.29
C PRO A 516 -34.85 -17.10 -135.46
N LYS A 517 -33.81 -16.54 -136.11
CA LYS A 517 -32.54 -16.10 -135.46
C LYS A 517 -32.75 -15.12 -134.30
N ARG A 518 -33.74 -14.22 -134.38
CA ARG A 518 -34.04 -13.22 -133.34
C ARG A 518 -34.61 -13.85 -132.07
N GLU A 519 -35.56 -14.77 -132.22
CA GLU A 519 -36.17 -15.49 -131.10
C GLU A 519 -35.18 -16.44 -130.42
N LYS A 520 -34.27 -17.08 -131.18
CA LYS A 520 -33.18 -17.89 -130.62
C LYS A 520 -32.24 -17.05 -129.73
N ALA A 521 -31.93 -15.81 -130.13
CA ALA A 521 -31.08 -14.91 -129.35
C ALA A 521 -31.78 -14.40 -128.07
N GLU A 522 -33.07 -14.03 -128.17
CA GLU A 522 -33.87 -13.61 -127.01
C GLU A 522 -34.11 -14.78 -126.02
N TRP A 523 -34.33 -16.00 -126.51
CA TRP A 523 -34.45 -17.19 -125.68
C TRP A 523 -33.15 -17.54 -124.95
N LEU A 524 -32.00 -17.50 -125.63
CA LEU A 524 -30.68 -17.69 -125.01
C LEU A 524 -30.37 -16.62 -123.96
N LEU A 525 -30.77 -15.37 -124.21
CA LEU A 525 -30.61 -14.28 -123.24
C LEU A 525 -31.46 -14.52 -121.99
N ARG A 526 -32.74 -14.91 -122.15
CA ARG A 526 -33.63 -15.27 -121.03
C ARG A 526 -33.13 -16.48 -120.23
N GLN A 527 -32.63 -17.52 -120.90
CA GLN A 527 -32.03 -18.69 -120.22
C GLN A 527 -30.76 -18.32 -119.46
N LYS A 528 -29.94 -17.41 -120.00
CA LYS A 528 -28.76 -16.88 -119.32
C LYS A 528 -29.13 -16.04 -118.09
N GLU A 529 -30.13 -15.17 -118.20
CA GLU A 529 -30.64 -14.35 -117.08
C GLU A 529 -31.23 -15.23 -115.97
N GLN A 530 -32.05 -16.23 -116.30
CA GLN A 530 -32.59 -17.19 -115.33
C GLN A 530 -31.48 -17.97 -114.60
N LEU A 531 -30.47 -18.44 -115.32
CA LEU A 531 -29.34 -19.16 -114.71
C LEU A 531 -28.51 -18.24 -113.79
N GLN A 532 -28.29 -16.98 -114.19
CA GLN A 532 -27.62 -15.98 -113.37
C GLN A 532 -28.44 -15.62 -112.11
N GLN A 533 -29.76 -15.52 -112.25
CA GLN A 533 -30.65 -15.28 -111.10
C GLN A 533 -30.63 -16.45 -110.12
N CYS A 534 -30.73 -17.69 -110.60
CA CYS A 534 -30.62 -18.88 -109.73
C CYS A 534 -29.25 -18.97 -109.04
N GLN A 535 -28.16 -18.67 -109.74
CA GLN A 535 -26.80 -18.63 -109.15
C GLN A 535 -26.68 -17.54 -108.07
N ALA A 536 -27.22 -16.35 -108.33
CA ALA A 536 -27.23 -15.24 -107.37
C ALA A 536 -28.11 -15.53 -106.15
N GLU A 537 -29.26 -16.20 -106.33
CA GLU A 537 -30.14 -16.63 -105.24
C GLU A 537 -29.50 -17.72 -104.37
N GLU A 538 -28.77 -18.66 -104.97
CA GLU A 538 -28.03 -19.72 -104.27
C GLU A 538 -26.83 -19.14 -103.49
N GLU A 539 -26.07 -18.23 -104.09
CA GLU A 539 -24.97 -17.50 -103.44
C GLU A 539 -25.49 -16.65 -102.27
N ALA A 540 -26.56 -15.87 -102.48
CA ALA A 540 -27.22 -15.10 -101.43
C ALA A 540 -27.80 -16.01 -100.33
N GLY A 541 -28.31 -17.19 -100.69
CA GLY A 541 -28.74 -18.23 -99.76
C GLY A 541 -27.60 -18.76 -98.88
N LEU A 542 -26.45 -19.08 -99.48
CA LEU A 542 -25.25 -19.51 -98.75
C LEU A 542 -24.73 -18.40 -97.83
N LEU A 543 -24.58 -17.18 -98.32
CA LEU A 543 -24.09 -16.04 -97.53
C LEU A 543 -25.01 -15.73 -96.35
N ARG A 544 -26.34 -15.82 -96.51
CA ARG A 544 -27.31 -15.69 -95.41
C ARG A 544 -27.11 -16.76 -94.34
N ARG A 545 -26.96 -18.03 -94.74
CA ARG A 545 -26.73 -19.15 -93.80
C ARG A 545 -25.38 -19.04 -93.09
N GLN A 546 -24.33 -18.66 -93.82
CA GLN A 546 -23.01 -18.42 -93.25
C GLN A 546 -23.03 -17.29 -92.22
N ARG A 547 -23.71 -16.18 -92.52
CA ARG A 547 -23.88 -15.06 -91.58
C ARG A 547 -24.59 -15.49 -90.30
N GLN A 548 -25.73 -16.19 -90.43
CA GLN A 548 -26.49 -16.71 -89.28
C GLN A 548 -25.67 -17.68 -88.44
N TYR A 549 -24.93 -18.60 -89.09
CA TYR A 549 -24.03 -19.54 -88.42
C TYR A 549 -22.92 -18.82 -87.66
N PHE A 550 -22.24 -17.85 -88.29
CA PHE A 550 -21.17 -17.08 -87.65
C PHE A 550 -21.68 -16.31 -86.43
N GLU A 551 -22.81 -15.62 -86.55
CA GLU A 551 -23.37 -14.84 -85.44
C GLU A 551 -23.79 -15.75 -84.27
N LEU A 552 -24.43 -16.90 -84.56
CA LEU A 552 -24.80 -17.89 -83.53
C LEU A 552 -23.56 -18.48 -82.84
N GLN A 553 -22.55 -18.91 -83.61
CA GLN A 553 -21.31 -19.48 -83.06
C GLN A 553 -20.53 -18.47 -82.22
N CYS A 554 -20.44 -17.22 -82.66
CA CYS A 554 -19.83 -16.15 -81.87
C CYS A 554 -20.58 -15.92 -80.56
N ARG A 555 -21.92 -15.98 -80.57
CA ARG A 555 -22.73 -15.80 -79.35
C ARG A 555 -22.59 -16.97 -78.39
N GLN A 556 -22.61 -18.21 -78.87
CA GLN A 556 -22.33 -19.41 -78.06
C GLN A 556 -20.93 -19.35 -77.42
N TYR A 557 -19.92 -18.95 -78.19
CA TYR A 557 -18.55 -18.82 -77.69
C TYR A 557 -18.44 -17.74 -76.59
N LYS A 558 -19.05 -16.56 -76.81
CA LYS A 558 -19.11 -15.49 -75.79
C LYS A 558 -19.79 -15.93 -74.50
N ARG A 559 -20.90 -16.69 -74.60
CA ARG A 559 -21.58 -17.27 -73.43
C ARG A 559 -20.67 -18.26 -72.68
N LYS A 560 -19.93 -19.12 -73.39
CA LYS A 560 -18.96 -20.05 -72.79
C LYS A 560 -17.83 -19.32 -72.06
N MET A 561 -17.29 -18.25 -72.64
CA MET A 561 -16.24 -17.44 -71.99
C MET A 561 -16.77 -16.67 -70.77
N LEU A 562 -18.01 -16.21 -70.81
CA LEU A 562 -18.68 -15.60 -69.65
C LEU A 562 -18.74 -16.58 -68.47
N LEU A 563 -19.17 -17.82 -68.71
CA LEU A 563 -19.21 -18.87 -67.67
C LEU A 563 -17.83 -19.26 -67.16
N ALA A 564 -16.81 -19.31 -68.04
CA ALA A 564 -15.43 -19.56 -67.64
C ALA A 564 -14.89 -18.45 -66.73
N ARG A 565 -15.19 -17.17 -67.05
CA ARG A 565 -14.88 -16.02 -66.19
C ARG A 565 -15.58 -16.13 -64.85
N HIS A 566 -16.85 -16.52 -64.83
CA HIS A 566 -17.61 -16.73 -63.59
C HIS A 566 -16.99 -17.81 -62.69
N SER A 567 -16.51 -18.91 -63.27
CA SER A 567 -15.79 -19.96 -62.53
C SER A 567 -14.49 -19.42 -61.92
N LEU A 568 -13.70 -18.67 -62.69
CA LEU A 568 -12.47 -18.05 -62.20
C LEU A 568 -12.73 -17.07 -61.05
N ASP A 569 -13.73 -16.20 -61.19
CA ASP A 569 -14.14 -15.26 -60.15
C ASP A 569 -14.52 -15.97 -58.85
N GLN A 570 -15.20 -17.13 -58.94
CA GLN A 570 -15.53 -17.94 -57.76
C GLN A 570 -14.29 -18.54 -57.10
N ASP A 571 -13.32 -19.02 -57.87
CA ASP A 571 -12.08 -19.59 -57.32
C ASP A 571 -11.19 -18.54 -56.65
N LEU A 572 -11.03 -17.37 -57.28
CA LEU A 572 -10.31 -16.24 -56.68
C LEU A 572 -11.00 -15.76 -55.39
N LEU A 573 -12.34 -15.69 -55.38
CA LEU A 573 -13.09 -15.34 -54.18
C LEU A 573 -12.91 -16.40 -53.07
N ARG A 574 -12.85 -17.70 -53.40
CA ARG A 574 -12.59 -18.77 -52.43
C ARG A 574 -11.20 -18.63 -51.82
N GLU A 575 -10.16 -18.34 -52.62
CA GLU A 575 -8.80 -18.11 -52.13
C GLU A 575 -8.76 -16.91 -51.17
N ASP A 576 -9.38 -15.79 -51.56
CA ASP A 576 -9.48 -14.58 -50.72
C ASP A 576 -10.20 -14.85 -49.39
N LEU A 577 -11.35 -15.51 -49.42
CA LEU A 577 -12.14 -15.81 -48.22
C LEU A 577 -11.40 -16.78 -47.28
N ASN A 578 -10.70 -17.77 -47.82
CA ASN A 578 -9.92 -18.72 -47.02
C ASN A 578 -8.69 -18.03 -46.38
N LYS A 579 -8.01 -17.15 -47.11
CA LYS A 579 -6.90 -16.37 -46.56
C LYS A 579 -7.36 -15.45 -45.43
N LYS A 580 -8.51 -14.78 -45.59
CA LYS A 580 -9.10 -13.97 -44.51
C LYS A 580 -9.47 -14.79 -43.28
N GLN A 581 -9.99 -16.01 -43.45
CA GLN A 581 -10.23 -16.93 -42.33
C GLN A 581 -8.94 -17.25 -41.57
N THR A 582 -7.89 -17.68 -42.27
CA THR A 582 -6.61 -17.98 -41.63
C THR A 582 -6.01 -16.78 -40.91
N GLN A 583 -6.08 -15.58 -41.49
CA GLN A 583 -5.61 -14.35 -40.84
C GLN A 583 -6.38 -14.08 -39.54
N LYS A 584 -7.71 -14.23 -39.56
CA LYS A 584 -8.55 -13.99 -38.38
C LYS A 584 -8.31 -15.03 -37.29
N ASP A 585 -8.14 -16.30 -37.66
CA ASP A 585 -7.82 -17.38 -36.72
C ASP A 585 -6.48 -17.13 -36.01
N LEU A 586 -5.46 -16.66 -36.75
CA LEU A 586 -4.16 -16.28 -36.20
C LEU A 586 -4.24 -15.06 -35.27
N GLU A 587 -5.03 -14.03 -35.62
CA GLU A 587 -5.27 -12.87 -34.74
C GLU A 587 -5.92 -13.32 -33.42
N CYS A 588 -6.93 -14.19 -33.47
CA CYS A 588 -7.61 -14.71 -32.29
C CYS A 588 -6.66 -15.53 -31.39
N ALA A 589 -5.86 -16.42 -32.00
CA ALA A 589 -4.87 -17.23 -31.28
C ALA A 589 -3.80 -16.35 -30.60
N LEU A 590 -3.36 -15.28 -31.27
CA LEU A 590 -2.43 -14.32 -30.69
C LEU A 590 -3.03 -13.63 -29.46
N LEU A 591 -4.25 -13.11 -29.55
CA LEU A 591 -4.91 -12.42 -28.44
C LEU A 591 -5.07 -13.33 -27.21
N LEU A 592 -5.41 -14.60 -27.40
CA LEU A 592 -5.48 -15.59 -26.31
C LEU A 592 -4.11 -15.83 -25.67
N ARG A 593 -3.05 -16.00 -26.47
CA ARG A 593 -1.68 -16.14 -25.96
C ARG A 593 -1.22 -14.90 -25.19
N GLN A 594 -1.57 -13.71 -25.66
CA GLN A 594 -1.26 -12.45 -24.97
C GLN A 594 -2.02 -12.33 -23.65
N HIS A 595 -3.28 -12.78 -23.60
CA HIS A 595 -4.03 -12.88 -22.36
C HIS A 595 -3.36 -13.81 -21.36
N GLU A 596 -2.90 -15.00 -21.79
CA GLU A 596 -2.19 -15.95 -20.94
C GLU A 596 -0.87 -15.38 -20.40
N ALA A 597 -0.06 -14.75 -21.24
CA ALA A 597 1.17 -14.09 -20.83
C ALA A 597 0.91 -12.97 -19.80
N THR A 598 -0.16 -12.20 -19.99
CA THR A 598 -0.59 -11.16 -19.04
C THR A 598 -1.02 -11.76 -17.70
N ARG A 599 -1.83 -12.84 -17.73
CA ARG A 599 -2.26 -13.57 -16.53
C ARG A 599 -1.05 -14.07 -15.73
N GLU A 600 -0.07 -14.68 -16.39
CA GLU A 600 1.14 -15.17 -15.70
C GLU A 600 1.94 -14.05 -15.05
N LEU A 601 2.07 -12.91 -15.73
CA LEU A 601 2.74 -11.74 -15.17
C LEU A 601 1.99 -11.24 -13.93
N GLU A 602 0.67 -11.05 -14.01
CA GLU A 602 -0.15 -10.58 -12.88
C GLU A 602 -0.05 -11.52 -11.67
N LEU A 603 -0.07 -12.84 -11.89
CA LEU A 603 0.12 -13.84 -10.84
C LEU A 603 1.51 -13.76 -10.21
N ARG A 604 2.57 -13.64 -11.03
CA ARG A 604 3.95 -13.49 -10.53
C ARG A 604 4.12 -12.20 -9.71
N GLN A 605 3.51 -11.10 -10.16
CA GLN A 605 3.53 -9.82 -9.46
C GLN A 605 2.83 -9.90 -8.12
N LEU A 606 1.62 -10.47 -8.08
CA LEU A 606 0.88 -10.69 -6.83
C LEU A 606 1.71 -11.53 -5.84
N GLN A 607 2.26 -12.64 -6.30
CA GLN A 607 3.13 -13.50 -5.47
C GLN A 607 4.39 -12.79 -4.98
N ALA A 608 4.96 -11.87 -5.75
CA ALA A 608 6.12 -11.09 -5.31
C ALA A 608 5.73 -10.14 -4.16
N VAL A 609 4.62 -9.42 -4.28
CA VAL A 609 4.11 -8.52 -3.23
C VAL A 609 3.78 -9.30 -1.96
N GLN A 610 3.05 -10.42 -2.09
CA GLN A 610 2.66 -11.27 -0.97
C GLN A 610 3.88 -11.85 -0.24
N ARG A 611 4.90 -12.31 -0.98
CA ARG A 611 6.16 -12.80 -0.37
C ARG A 611 6.88 -11.71 0.39
N THR A 612 7.04 -10.53 -0.20
CA THR A 612 7.68 -9.40 0.49
C THR A 612 6.89 -8.97 1.72
N ARG A 613 5.55 -8.84 1.66
CA ARG A 613 4.71 -8.55 2.84
C ARG A 613 4.88 -9.58 3.95
N ALA A 614 4.92 -10.87 3.62
CA ALA A 614 5.14 -11.94 4.58
C ALA A 614 6.53 -11.87 5.23
N GLU A 615 7.58 -11.61 4.46
CA GLU A 615 8.96 -11.43 4.97
C GLU A 615 9.06 -10.24 5.92
N LEU A 616 8.47 -9.10 5.56
CA LEU A 616 8.46 -7.89 6.39
C LEU A 616 7.67 -8.10 7.68
N THR A 617 6.53 -8.77 7.61
CA THR A 617 5.74 -9.15 8.79
C THR A 617 6.56 -10.05 9.72
N ARG A 618 7.31 -11.01 9.16
CA ARG A 618 8.20 -11.89 9.95
C ARG A 618 9.30 -11.10 10.64
N LEU A 619 9.96 -10.18 9.93
CA LEU A 619 11.03 -9.35 10.50
C LEU A 619 10.50 -8.40 11.58
N GLN A 620 9.30 -7.85 11.39
CA GLN A 620 8.60 -7.08 12.39
C GLN A 620 8.35 -7.90 13.66
N HIS A 621 7.75 -9.09 13.53
CA HIS A 621 7.46 -9.97 14.67
C HIS A 621 8.74 -10.33 15.45
N GLN A 622 9.85 -10.60 14.73
CA GLN A 622 11.14 -10.86 15.35
C GLN A 622 11.68 -9.65 16.14
N THR A 623 11.50 -8.45 15.61
CA THR A 623 11.93 -7.20 16.27
C THR A 623 11.09 -6.91 17.52
N GLU A 624 9.77 -7.07 17.43
CA GLU A 624 8.85 -6.90 18.56
C GLU A 624 9.15 -7.89 19.69
N LEU A 625 9.39 -9.15 19.35
CA LEU A 625 9.79 -10.17 20.31
C LEU A 625 11.13 -9.81 20.99
N GLY A 626 12.11 -9.38 20.20
CA GLY A 626 13.40 -8.91 20.74
C GLY A 626 13.24 -7.76 21.74
N ASN A 627 12.42 -6.77 21.39
CA ASN A 627 12.14 -5.63 22.26
C ASN A 627 11.43 -6.04 23.56
N GLN A 628 10.47 -6.96 23.49
CA GLN A 628 9.76 -7.46 24.67
C GLN A 628 10.70 -8.24 25.60
N LEU A 629 11.59 -9.08 25.06
CA LEU A 629 12.58 -9.80 25.86
C LEU A 629 13.56 -8.85 26.55
N GLU A 630 13.98 -7.78 25.87
CA GLU A 630 14.83 -6.76 26.46
C GLU A 630 14.11 -5.98 27.57
N TYR A 631 12.84 -5.62 27.36
CA TYR A 631 11.98 -5.01 28.39
C TYR A 631 11.82 -5.92 29.61
N ASN A 632 11.52 -7.20 29.42
CA ASN A 632 11.41 -8.19 30.50
C ASN A 632 12.70 -8.22 31.34
N LYS A 633 13.86 -8.28 30.68
CA LYS A 633 15.17 -8.28 31.35
C LYS A 633 15.41 -7.02 32.19
N ARG A 634 15.03 -5.85 31.69
CA ARG A 634 15.15 -4.57 32.42
C ARG A 634 14.25 -4.54 33.65
N ARG A 635 12.98 -4.95 33.52
CA ARG A 635 12.04 -5.02 34.64
C ARG A 635 12.51 -5.94 35.74
N GLU A 636 13.07 -7.10 35.40
CA GLU A 636 13.69 -7.97 36.39
C GLU A 636 14.91 -7.32 37.07
N GLN A 637 15.75 -6.59 36.33
CA GLN A 637 16.91 -5.89 36.91
C GLN A 637 16.49 -4.77 37.86
N GLU A 638 15.47 -3.99 37.51
CA GLU A 638 14.89 -2.96 38.39
C GLU A 638 14.38 -3.55 39.69
N LEU A 639 13.67 -4.69 39.62
CA LEU A 639 13.19 -5.37 40.81
C LEU A 639 14.35 -5.88 41.67
N ARG A 640 15.37 -6.49 41.05
CA ARG A 640 16.60 -6.92 41.77
C ARG A 640 17.29 -5.75 42.46
N GLN A 641 17.38 -4.58 41.81
CA GLN A 641 17.96 -3.38 42.42
C GLN A 641 17.12 -2.86 43.60
N LYS A 642 15.78 -2.88 43.46
CA LYS A 642 14.84 -2.53 44.55
C LYS A 642 15.02 -3.46 45.75
N HIS A 643 15.08 -4.77 45.52
CA HIS A 643 15.32 -5.77 46.57
C HIS A 643 16.67 -5.55 47.25
N ALA A 644 17.75 -5.32 46.48
CA ALA A 644 19.06 -4.99 47.03
C ALA A 644 19.08 -3.68 47.84
N ALA A 645 18.29 -2.67 47.44
CA ALA A 645 18.13 -1.43 48.19
C ALA A 645 17.38 -1.66 49.51
N GLN A 646 16.33 -2.47 49.52
CA GLN A 646 15.59 -2.83 50.74
C GLN A 646 16.49 -3.58 51.74
N VAL A 647 17.27 -4.56 51.28
CA VAL A 647 18.23 -5.28 52.12
C VAL A 647 19.26 -4.31 52.72
N ARG A 648 19.74 -3.33 51.96
CA ARG A 648 20.66 -2.29 52.48
C ARG A 648 20.03 -1.34 53.50
N GLN A 649 18.72 -1.08 53.42
CA GLN A 649 18.01 -0.23 54.38
C GLN A 649 17.58 -0.98 55.65
N GLN A 650 17.41 -2.31 55.57
CA GLN A 650 16.97 -3.16 56.67
C GLN A 650 17.83 -3.00 57.95
N PRO A 651 19.18 -2.97 57.91
CA PRO A 651 20.02 -2.77 59.11
C PRO A 651 19.73 -1.46 59.85
N LYS A 652 19.34 -0.39 59.14
CA LYS A 652 19.06 0.92 59.76
C LYS A 652 17.74 0.89 60.54
N SER A 653 16.71 0.28 59.96
CA SER A 653 15.43 0.09 60.64
C SER A 653 15.56 -0.84 61.85
N LEU A 654 16.32 -1.93 61.71
CA LEU A 654 16.56 -2.89 62.79
C LEU A 654 17.34 -2.24 63.95
N LYS A 655 18.39 -1.44 63.67
CA LYS A 655 19.12 -0.68 64.70
C LYS A 655 18.24 0.29 65.49
N SER A 656 17.28 0.94 64.82
CA SER A 656 16.32 1.83 65.49
C SER A 656 15.40 1.07 66.45
N LYS A 657 14.87 -0.08 66.03
CA LYS A 657 14.06 -0.96 66.89
C LYS A 657 14.87 -1.58 68.03
N GLU A 658 16.11 -2.01 67.77
CA GLU A 658 17.03 -2.51 68.79
C GLU A 658 17.29 -1.45 69.87
N LEU A 659 17.49 -0.19 69.48
CA LEU A 659 17.66 0.92 70.42
C LEU A 659 16.41 1.14 71.29
N GLN A 660 15.22 0.97 70.73
CA GLN A 660 13.96 1.07 71.47
C GLN A 660 13.81 -0.06 72.49
N ILE A 661 14.15 -1.30 72.10
CA ILE A 661 14.16 -2.47 72.98
C ILE A 661 15.21 -2.30 74.09
N LYS A 662 16.41 -1.78 73.77
CA LYS A 662 17.44 -1.39 74.77
C LYS A 662 16.92 -0.40 75.78
N LYS A 663 16.20 0.63 75.32
CA LYS A 663 15.63 1.66 76.21
C LYS A 663 14.61 1.04 77.17
N GLN A 664 13.72 0.19 76.67
CA GLN A 664 12.75 -0.54 77.49
C GLN A 664 13.43 -1.46 78.52
N PHE A 665 14.47 -2.20 78.11
CA PHE A 665 15.27 -3.02 79.02
C PHE A 665 15.94 -2.19 80.13
N GLN A 666 16.55 -1.06 79.78
CA GLN A 666 17.16 -0.15 80.76
C GLN A 666 16.14 0.43 81.74
N GLU A 667 14.96 0.83 81.27
CA GLU A 667 13.84 1.29 82.10
C GLU A 667 13.42 0.20 83.10
N THR A 668 13.28 -1.04 82.61
CA THR A 668 12.85 -2.20 83.40
C THR A 668 13.88 -2.57 84.47
N CYS A 669 15.18 -2.55 84.11
CA CYS A 669 16.29 -2.73 85.04
C CYS A 669 16.32 -1.64 86.14
N LYS A 670 16.04 -0.37 85.79
CA LYS A 670 15.93 0.73 86.76
C LYS A 670 14.78 0.50 87.73
N ILE A 671 13.62 0.07 87.23
CA ILE A 671 12.43 -0.24 88.05
C ILE A 671 12.73 -1.41 89.00
N GLN A 672 13.28 -2.52 88.49
CA GLN A 672 13.71 -3.68 89.28
C GLN A 672 14.72 -3.27 90.37
N THR A 673 15.66 -2.39 90.05
CA THR A 673 16.65 -1.88 91.01
C THR A 673 16.01 -1.02 92.11
N ARG A 674 15.02 -0.18 91.77
CA ARG A 674 14.26 0.61 92.76
C ARG A 674 13.41 -0.30 93.65
N GLN A 675 12.70 -1.25 93.07
CA GLN A 675 11.92 -2.25 93.80
C GLN A 675 12.80 -3.08 94.73
N TYR A 676 13.99 -3.49 94.28
CA TYR A 676 14.98 -4.17 95.11
C TYR A 676 15.42 -3.31 96.30
N LYS A 677 15.73 -2.02 96.08
CA LYS A 677 16.10 -1.10 97.17
C LYS A 677 14.97 -0.95 98.18
N ALA A 678 13.73 -0.80 97.73
CA ALA A 678 12.56 -0.70 98.59
C ALA A 678 12.30 -2.01 99.38
N LEU A 679 12.36 -3.16 98.71
CA LEU A 679 12.21 -4.47 99.32
C LEU A 679 13.32 -4.75 100.35
N ARG A 680 14.56 -4.41 100.00
CA ARG A 680 15.72 -4.52 100.90
C ARG A 680 15.54 -3.64 102.14
N ALA A 681 15.07 -2.41 101.99
CA ALA A 681 14.83 -1.51 103.12
C ALA A 681 13.76 -2.08 104.07
N HIS A 682 12.61 -2.48 103.52
CA HIS A 682 11.50 -3.06 104.28
C HIS A 682 11.93 -4.35 105.03
N LEU A 683 12.63 -5.26 104.37
CA LEU A 683 13.09 -6.51 105.00
C LEU A 683 14.16 -6.28 106.07
N LEU A 684 14.99 -5.23 105.95
CA LEU A 684 15.97 -4.90 106.99
C LEU A 684 15.32 -4.30 108.25
N GLU A 685 14.19 -3.59 108.10
CA GLU A 685 13.39 -3.08 109.24
C GLU A 685 12.68 -4.19 110.00
N THR A 686 12.16 -5.22 109.30
CA THR A 686 11.38 -6.29 109.93
C THR A 686 12.20 -7.46 110.47
N THR A 687 13.50 -7.54 110.17
CA THR A 687 14.34 -8.71 110.49
C THR A 687 15.41 -8.39 111.56
N PRO A 688 15.69 -9.28 112.53
CA PRO A 688 16.73 -9.06 113.55
C PRO A 688 18.15 -8.91 112.96
N LYS A 689 18.96 -8.01 113.54
CA LYS A 689 20.33 -7.67 113.07
C LYS A 689 21.26 -8.87 112.88
N ALA A 690 21.11 -9.93 113.69
CA ALA A 690 21.92 -11.15 113.59
C ALA A 690 21.76 -11.89 112.25
N GLN A 691 20.63 -11.70 111.55
CA GLN A 691 20.31 -12.36 110.28
C GLN A 691 20.51 -11.47 109.04
N HIS A 692 20.85 -10.18 109.22
CA HIS A 692 20.99 -9.23 108.11
C HIS A 692 22.03 -9.65 107.08
N LYS A 693 23.16 -10.25 107.51
CA LYS A 693 24.25 -10.67 106.60
C LYS A 693 23.83 -11.79 105.65
N SER A 694 23.10 -12.79 106.14
CA SER A 694 22.61 -13.89 105.29
C SER A 694 21.48 -13.42 104.37
N LEU A 695 20.58 -12.58 104.87
CA LEU A 695 19.46 -12.03 104.12
C LEU A 695 19.92 -11.11 102.98
N LEU A 696 20.93 -10.26 103.22
CA LEU A 696 21.54 -9.41 102.19
C LEU A 696 22.24 -10.23 101.09
N LYS A 697 22.92 -11.32 101.45
CA LYS A 697 23.56 -12.21 100.48
C LYS A 697 22.51 -12.87 99.57
N ARG A 698 21.43 -13.40 100.18
CA ARG A 698 20.32 -14.04 99.46
C ARG A 698 19.59 -13.08 98.53
N LEU A 699 19.29 -11.87 99.02
CA LEU A 699 18.69 -10.79 98.22
C LEU A 699 19.59 -10.39 97.05
N LYS A 700 20.91 -10.28 97.26
CA LYS A 700 21.86 -9.93 96.19
C LYS A 700 21.94 -11.03 95.13
N GLU A 701 22.01 -12.29 95.54
CA GLU A 701 21.96 -13.44 94.62
C GLU A 701 20.65 -13.45 93.81
N GLU A 702 19.52 -13.16 94.44
CA GLU A 702 18.22 -13.13 93.80
C GLU A 702 18.03 -11.93 92.85
N GLN A 703 18.58 -10.76 93.20
CA GLN A 703 18.67 -9.61 92.30
C GLN A 703 19.50 -9.95 91.06
N THR A 704 20.65 -10.61 91.25
CA THR A 704 21.55 -10.99 90.15
C THR A 704 20.88 -12.01 89.23
N ARG A 705 20.17 -12.99 89.80
CA ARG A 705 19.38 -13.98 89.04
C ARG A 705 18.25 -13.33 88.24
N LYS A 706 17.47 -12.43 88.85
CA LYS A 706 16.38 -11.72 88.16
C LYS A 706 16.88 -10.84 87.02
N LEU A 707 18.02 -10.14 87.21
CA LEU A 707 18.66 -9.36 86.14
C LEU A 707 19.20 -10.25 85.01
N ALA A 708 19.74 -11.44 85.33
CA ALA A 708 20.21 -12.40 84.33
C ALA A 708 19.06 -12.94 83.46
N ILE A 709 17.92 -13.31 84.08
CA ILE A 709 16.72 -13.74 83.34
C ILE A 709 16.19 -12.62 82.44
N LEU A 710 16.20 -11.38 82.93
CA LEU A 710 15.80 -10.21 82.15
C LEU A 710 16.72 -9.96 80.94
N ALA A 711 18.02 -10.18 81.11
CA ALA A 711 18.99 -10.07 80.02
C ALA A 711 18.77 -11.16 78.96
N GLU A 712 18.53 -12.40 79.38
CA GLU A 712 18.23 -13.53 78.47
C GLU A 712 16.94 -13.31 77.69
N GLN A 713 15.88 -12.80 78.34
CA GLN A 713 14.62 -12.41 77.67
C GLN A 713 14.82 -11.28 76.65
N TYR A 714 15.70 -10.33 76.94
CA TYR A 714 16.05 -9.25 76.03
C TYR A 714 16.82 -9.78 74.80
N ASP A 715 17.79 -10.67 74.98
CA ASP A 715 18.56 -11.26 73.88
C ASP A 715 17.68 -12.18 73.00
N GLN A 716 16.75 -12.93 73.60
CA GLN A 716 15.72 -13.68 72.87
C GLN A 716 14.81 -12.76 72.05
N SER A 717 14.29 -11.69 72.65
CA SER A 717 13.41 -10.74 71.97
C SER A 717 14.07 -10.08 70.75
N ILE A 718 15.36 -9.74 70.84
CA ILE A 718 16.12 -9.21 69.69
C ILE A 718 16.32 -10.27 68.62
N SER A 719 16.70 -11.49 69.01
CA SER A 719 16.97 -12.58 68.07
C SER A 719 15.71 -12.99 67.30
N GLU A 720 14.57 -13.11 67.98
CA GLU A 720 13.27 -13.39 67.36
C GLU A 720 12.81 -12.28 66.42
N MET A 721 13.02 -11.01 66.81
CA MET A 721 12.68 -9.86 65.98
C MET A 721 13.53 -9.79 64.70
N LEU A 722 14.84 -10.05 64.81
CA LEU A 722 15.75 -10.11 63.67
C LEU A 722 15.38 -11.24 62.70
N SER A 723 15.14 -12.47 63.20
CA SER A 723 14.79 -13.61 62.34
C SER A 723 13.43 -13.42 61.67
N SER A 724 12.42 -12.96 62.43
CA SER A 724 11.06 -12.74 61.91
C SER A 724 11.00 -11.61 60.89
N GLN A 725 11.89 -10.63 60.98
CA GLN A 725 11.95 -9.51 60.03
C GLN A 725 12.80 -9.85 58.79
N ALA A 726 13.78 -10.76 58.91
CA ALA A 726 14.48 -11.32 57.76
C ALA A 726 13.55 -12.22 56.91
N LEU A 727 12.87 -13.18 57.55
CA LEU A 727 11.91 -14.09 56.89
C LEU A 727 10.82 -13.33 56.13
N ARG A 728 10.18 -12.34 56.78
CA ARG A 728 9.14 -11.53 56.12
C ARG A 728 9.68 -10.76 54.91
N LEU A 729 10.91 -10.26 54.98
CA LEU A 729 11.50 -9.55 53.85
C LEU A 729 11.70 -10.52 52.68
N ASP A 730 12.28 -11.69 52.93
CA ASP A 730 12.50 -12.72 51.90
C ASP A 730 11.18 -13.18 51.27
N GLU A 731 10.16 -13.49 52.07
CA GLU A 731 8.81 -13.87 51.60
C GLU A 731 8.19 -12.78 50.71
N THR A 732 8.28 -11.51 51.11
CA THR A 732 7.74 -10.40 50.31
C THR A 732 8.51 -10.21 49.00
N GLN A 733 9.82 -10.35 49.01
CA GLN A 733 10.65 -10.22 47.80
C GLN A 733 10.36 -11.36 46.81
N GLU A 734 10.21 -12.58 47.31
CA GLU A 734 9.87 -13.73 46.49
C GLU A 734 8.45 -13.60 45.89
N ALA A 735 7.47 -13.15 46.67
CA ALA A 735 6.13 -12.86 46.16
C ALA A 735 6.14 -11.76 45.08
N GLU A 736 6.87 -10.66 45.28
CA GLU A 736 7.04 -9.61 44.27
C GLU A 736 7.69 -10.15 42.97
N PHE A 737 8.70 -11.02 43.11
CA PHE A 737 9.38 -11.62 41.96
C PHE A 737 8.48 -12.58 41.18
N GLN A 738 7.70 -13.42 41.87
CA GLN A 738 6.73 -14.32 41.25
C GLN A 738 5.62 -13.54 40.52
N ALA A 739 5.08 -12.49 41.15
CA ALA A 739 4.06 -11.64 40.55
C ALA A 739 4.58 -10.93 39.29
N LEU A 740 5.80 -10.38 39.34
CA LEU A 740 6.42 -9.76 38.17
C LEU A 740 6.61 -10.80 37.05
N ARG A 741 7.09 -11.99 37.36
CA ARG A 741 7.32 -13.05 36.36
C ARG A 741 6.02 -13.49 35.68
N GLN A 742 4.93 -13.64 36.44
CA GLN A 742 3.60 -13.91 35.87
C GLN A 742 3.14 -12.77 34.96
N GLN A 743 3.29 -11.51 35.39
CA GLN A 743 2.93 -10.36 34.58
C GLN A 743 3.70 -10.34 33.24
N LEU A 744 5.02 -10.49 33.27
CA LEU A 744 5.86 -10.48 32.07
C LEU A 744 5.56 -11.65 31.13
N GLN A 745 5.20 -12.81 31.68
CA GLN A 745 4.76 -13.97 30.91
C GLN A 745 3.43 -13.69 30.20
N GLN A 746 2.46 -13.10 30.91
CA GLN A 746 1.17 -12.72 30.34
C GLN A 746 1.32 -11.68 29.23
N GLU A 747 2.21 -10.69 29.40
CA GLU A 747 2.55 -9.71 28.36
C GLU A 747 3.15 -10.37 27.11
N LEU A 748 3.99 -11.38 27.27
CA LEU A 748 4.59 -12.13 26.16
C LEU A 748 3.55 -12.99 25.41
N GLU A 749 2.64 -13.63 26.14
CA GLU A 749 1.54 -14.40 25.55
C GLU A 749 0.61 -13.51 24.72
N LEU A 750 0.32 -12.31 25.22
CA LEU A 750 -0.45 -11.31 24.50
C LEU A 750 0.24 -10.89 23.20
N LEU A 751 1.56 -10.68 23.22
CA LEU A 751 2.34 -10.38 22.02
C LEU A 751 2.29 -11.54 21.02
N ASN A 752 2.43 -12.79 21.46
CA ASN A 752 2.33 -13.95 20.58
C ASN A 752 0.94 -14.06 19.93
N ALA A 753 -0.13 -13.80 20.71
CA ALA A 753 -1.50 -13.77 20.20
C ALA A 753 -1.68 -12.68 19.14
N TYR A 754 -1.10 -11.49 19.34
CA TYR A 754 -1.10 -10.40 18.36
C TYR A 754 -0.43 -10.80 17.05
N GLN A 755 0.78 -11.35 17.13
CA GLN A 755 1.54 -11.76 15.96
C GLN A 755 0.80 -12.85 15.16
N SER A 756 0.17 -13.79 15.87
CA SER A 756 -0.68 -14.82 15.25
C SER A 756 -1.88 -14.21 14.54
N LYS A 757 -2.56 -13.23 15.15
CA LYS A 757 -3.70 -12.53 14.55
C LYS A 757 -3.32 -11.72 13.31
N ILE A 758 -2.17 -11.03 13.33
CA ILE A 758 -1.64 -10.33 12.14
C ILE A 758 -1.40 -11.33 11.02
N LYS A 759 -0.71 -12.44 11.32
CA LYS A 759 -0.41 -13.47 10.34
C LYS A 759 -1.69 -14.00 9.67
N ILE A 760 -2.70 -14.36 10.46
CA ILE A 760 -3.99 -14.85 9.94
C ILE A 760 -4.69 -13.78 9.08
N ARG A 761 -4.66 -12.51 9.50
CA ARG A 761 -5.27 -11.41 8.74
C ARG A 761 -4.56 -11.21 7.40
N THR A 762 -3.23 -11.27 7.39
CA THR A 762 -2.40 -11.15 6.18
C THR A 762 -2.64 -12.33 5.24
N GLU A 763 -2.71 -13.55 5.75
CA GLU A 763 -3.05 -14.75 4.97
C GLU A 763 -4.46 -14.65 4.37
N SER A 764 -5.45 -14.22 5.17
CA SER A 764 -6.82 -13.97 4.68
C SER A 764 -6.88 -12.87 3.62
N GLN A 765 -6.03 -11.85 3.73
CA GLN A 765 -5.89 -10.82 2.70
C GLN A 765 -5.28 -11.39 1.41
N HIS A 766 -4.21 -12.19 1.52
CA HIS A 766 -3.58 -12.84 0.37
C HIS A 766 -4.57 -13.73 -0.40
N GLU A 767 -5.40 -14.48 0.32
CA GLU A 767 -6.46 -15.29 -0.29
C GLU A 767 -7.51 -14.44 -1.02
N ARG A 768 -7.94 -13.32 -0.44
CA ARG A 768 -8.90 -12.42 -1.08
C ARG A 768 -8.34 -11.79 -2.35
N GLU A 769 -7.11 -11.26 -2.29
CA GLU A 769 -6.43 -10.68 -3.45
C GLU A 769 -6.25 -11.70 -4.58
N LEU A 770 -5.95 -12.96 -4.23
CA LEU A 770 -5.86 -14.05 -5.21
C LEU A 770 -7.22 -14.33 -5.88
N ARG A 771 -8.30 -14.45 -5.09
CA ARG A 771 -9.66 -14.68 -5.62
C ARG A 771 -10.12 -13.53 -6.50
N GLU A 772 -9.87 -12.29 -6.11
CA GLU A 772 -10.20 -11.10 -6.91
C GLU A 772 -9.43 -11.07 -8.23
N LEU A 773 -8.15 -11.43 -8.22
CA LEU A 773 -7.35 -11.53 -9.44
C LEU A 773 -7.89 -12.66 -10.34
N GLU A 774 -8.18 -13.84 -9.78
CA GLU A 774 -8.75 -14.97 -10.52
C GLU A 774 -10.10 -14.61 -11.16
N GLN A 775 -10.99 -13.93 -10.43
CA GLN A 775 -12.26 -13.44 -10.96
C GLN A 775 -12.05 -12.44 -12.11
N ARG A 776 -11.13 -11.49 -11.95
CA ARG A 776 -10.84 -10.48 -12.99
C ARG A 776 -10.25 -11.12 -14.25
N VAL A 777 -9.33 -12.06 -14.08
CA VAL A 777 -8.74 -12.82 -15.19
C VAL A 777 -9.80 -13.67 -15.88
N ALA A 778 -10.67 -14.35 -15.13
CA ALA A 778 -11.76 -15.16 -15.67
C ALA A 778 -12.76 -14.31 -16.46
N LEU A 779 -13.19 -13.17 -15.91
CA LEU A 779 -14.09 -12.24 -16.60
C LEU A 779 -13.45 -11.69 -17.88
N ARG A 780 -12.17 -11.27 -17.82
CA ARG A 780 -11.41 -10.82 -18.99
C ARG A 780 -11.33 -11.91 -20.06
N ARG A 781 -11.16 -13.17 -19.65
CA ARG A 781 -11.11 -14.31 -20.57
C ARG A 781 -12.47 -14.55 -21.24
N ALA A 782 -13.55 -14.57 -20.46
CA ALA A 782 -14.90 -14.76 -20.99
C ALA A 782 -15.29 -13.67 -22.01
N LEU A 783 -15.01 -12.40 -21.70
CA LEU A 783 -15.25 -11.28 -22.62
C LEU A 783 -14.40 -11.37 -23.89
N LEU A 784 -13.16 -11.84 -23.77
CA LEU A 784 -12.28 -12.05 -24.93
C LEU A 784 -12.80 -13.20 -25.81
N GLU A 785 -13.20 -14.32 -25.22
CA GLU A 785 -13.79 -15.47 -25.91
C GLU A 785 -15.09 -15.08 -26.62
N GLN A 786 -15.99 -14.36 -25.94
CA GLN A 786 -17.21 -13.82 -26.55
C GLN A 786 -16.89 -12.91 -27.75
N ARG A 787 -15.93 -11.99 -27.62
CA ARG A 787 -15.56 -11.10 -28.71
C ARG A 787 -14.96 -11.86 -29.89
N VAL A 788 -14.17 -12.90 -29.63
CA VAL A 788 -13.64 -13.80 -30.67
C VAL A 788 -14.78 -14.51 -31.39
N GLU A 789 -15.78 -15.02 -30.67
CA GLU A 789 -16.97 -15.67 -31.25
C GLU A 789 -17.77 -14.70 -32.13
N GLU A 790 -18.01 -13.47 -31.66
CA GLU A 790 -18.73 -12.43 -32.41
C GLU A 790 -17.99 -12.07 -33.71
N GLU A 791 -16.67 -11.91 -33.66
CA GLU A 791 -15.83 -11.60 -34.83
C GLU A 791 -15.78 -12.76 -35.83
N LEU A 792 -15.71 -14.01 -35.37
CA LEU A 792 -15.78 -15.20 -36.22
C LEU A 792 -17.16 -15.35 -36.87
N LEU A 793 -18.23 -15.06 -36.14
CA LEU A 793 -19.58 -15.04 -36.67
C LEU A 793 -19.74 -13.95 -37.75
N ALA A 794 -19.25 -12.73 -37.48
CA ALA A 794 -19.26 -11.63 -38.44
C ALA A 794 -18.45 -11.96 -39.71
N LEU A 795 -17.34 -12.69 -39.57
CA LEU A 795 -16.58 -13.18 -40.71
C LEU A 795 -17.36 -14.21 -41.53
N GLN A 796 -18.07 -15.14 -40.87
CA GLN A 796 -18.91 -16.13 -41.54
C GLN A 796 -20.10 -15.50 -42.26
N THR A 797 -20.79 -14.54 -41.65
CA THR A 797 -21.88 -13.82 -42.31
C THR A 797 -21.37 -13.04 -43.52
N GLY A 798 -20.27 -12.30 -43.38
CA GLY A 798 -19.63 -11.59 -44.48
C GLY A 798 -19.14 -12.53 -45.59
N ARG A 799 -18.69 -13.74 -45.25
CA ARG A 799 -18.34 -14.80 -46.23
C ARG A 799 -19.57 -15.20 -47.03
N SER A 800 -20.69 -15.50 -46.37
CA SER A 800 -21.94 -15.88 -47.04
C SER A 800 -22.49 -14.76 -47.93
N GLU A 801 -22.45 -13.51 -47.47
CA GLU A 801 -22.92 -12.34 -48.23
C GLU A 801 -22.10 -12.11 -49.50
N ARG A 802 -20.76 -12.20 -49.41
CA ARG A 802 -19.88 -12.05 -50.58
C ARG A 802 -20.13 -13.12 -51.64
N ILE A 803 -20.31 -14.37 -51.21
CA ILE A 803 -20.65 -15.47 -52.12
C ILE A 803 -22.01 -15.21 -52.76
N ARG A 804 -23.03 -14.82 -51.98
CA ARG A 804 -24.37 -14.49 -52.49
C ARG A 804 -24.32 -13.35 -53.51
N SER A 805 -23.66 -12.25 -53.17
CA SER A 805 -23.52 -11.09 -54.05
C SER A 805 -22.84 -11.43 -55.37
N LEU A 806 -21.78 -12.27 -55.34
CA LEU A 806 -21.14 -12.74 -56.55
C LEU A 806 -22.11 -13.56 -57.41
N LEU A 807 -22.82 -14.52 -56.82
CA LEU A 807 -23.78 -15.38 -57.54
C LEU A 807 -24.95 -14.57 -58.13
N GLU A 808 -25.48 -13.60 -57.39
CA GLU A 808 -26.53 -12.70 -57.89
C GLU A 808 -26.04 -11.84 -59.06
N ARG A 809 -24.81 -11.30 -58.96
CA ARG A 809 -24.19 -10.57 -60.07
C ARG A 809 -24.03 -11.46 -61.30
N GLN A 810 -23.54 -12.68 -61.11
CA GLN A 810 -23.37 -13.67 -62.18
C GLN A 810 -24.72 -14.05 -62.82
N ALA A 811 -25.77 -14.24 -62.02
CA ALA A 811 -27.12 -14.50 -62.51
C ALA A 811 -27.65 -13.34 -63.37
N ARG A 812 -27.54 -12.09 -62.88
CA ARG A 812 -27.94 -10.90 -63.65
C ARG A 812 -27.15 -10.74 -64.95
N GLU A 813 -25.85 -11.04 -64.93
CA GLU A 813 -25.02 -11.02 -66.14
C GLU A 813 -25.46 -12.06 -67.17
N ILE A 814 -25.83 -13.27 -66.73
CA ILE A 814 -26.36 -14.33 -67.61
C ILE A 814 -27.72 -13.92 -68.16
N GLU A 815 -28.64 -13.44 -67.32
CA GLU A 815 -29.96 -12.97 -67.75
C GLU A 815 -29.87 -11.84 -68.77
N ALA A 816 -29.01 -10.85 -68.52
CA ALA A 816 -28.78 -9.74 -69.45
C ALA A 816 -28.19 -10.24 -70.78
N PHE A 817 -27.23 -11.17 -70.73
CA PHE A 817 -26.64 -11.77 -71.92
C PHE A 817 -27.68 -12.58 -72.72
N ASP A 818 -28.50 -13.40 -72.06
CA ASP A 818 -29.51 -14.22 -72.71
C ASP A 818 -30.63 -13.34 -73.28
N ALA A 819 -31.05 -12.28 -72.59
CA ALA A 819 -32.03 -11.30 -73.09
C ALA A 819 -31.52 -10.50 -74.30
N GLU A 820 -30.25 -10.09 -74.32
CA GLU A 820 -29.63 -9.49 -75.50
C GLU A 820 -29.55 -10.50 -76.66
N SER A 821 -29.24 -11.76 -76.38
CA SER A 821 -29.21 -12.81 -77.40
C SER A 821 -30.58 -13.04 -78.04
N MET A 822 -31.65 -13.03 -77.23
CA MET A 822 -33.02 -13.13 -77.73
C MET A 822 -33.41 -11.95 -78.62
N ARG A 823 -33.02 -10.72 -78.26
CA ARG A 823 -33.24 -9.52 -79.11
C ARG A 823 -32.54 -9.60 -80.47
N LEU A 824 -31.41 -10.30 -80.53
CA LEU A 824 -30.67 -10.56 -81.78
C LEU A 824 -31.23 -11.74 -82.59
N GLY A 825 -32.33 -12.35 -82.15
CA GLY A 825 -33.01 -13.44 -82.86
C GLY A 825 -32.52 -14.85 -82.52
N PHE A 826 -31.70 -15.03 -81.47
CA PHE A 826 -31.25 -16.35 -81.03
C PHE A 826 -32.15 -16.93 -79.93
N SER A 827 -32.58 -18.18 -80.08
CA SER A 827 -33.37 -18.86 -79.03
C SER A 827 -32.48 -19.26 -77.84
N SER A 828 -33.06 -19.30 -76.63
CA SER A 828 -32.35 -19.73 -75.42
C SER A 828 -31.78 -21.15 -75.53
N MET A 829 -32.51 -22.07 -76.19
CA MET A 829 -32.03 -23.44 -76.43
C MET A 829 -30.81 -23.49 -77.36
N ALA A 830 -30.77 -22.64 -78.40
CA ALA A 830 -29.64 -22.55 -79.31
C ALA A 830 -28.36 -22.04 -78.62
N LEU A 831 -28.47 -21.30 -77.50
CA LEU A 831 -27.32 -20.75 -76.77
C LEU A 831 -26.77 -21.71 -75.69
N GLY A 832 -27.59 -22.63 -75.20
CA GLY A 832 -27.21 -23.67 -74.25
C GLY A 832 -26.48 -24.87 -74.88
N GLY A 833 -26.36 -24.91 -76.22
CA GLY A 833 -25.80 -26.06 -76.94
C GLY A 833 -26.70 -27.30 -76.94
N ILE A 834 -27.98 -27.15 -76.57
CA ILE A 834 -28.97 -28.23 -76.71
C ILE A 834 -29.50 -28.16 -78.15
N PRO A 835 -29.29 -29.19 -78.98
CA PRO A 835 -29.65 -29.13 -80.39
C PRO A 835 -31.17 -29.24 -80.52
N ALA A 836 -31.82 -28.11 -80.80
CA ALA A 836 -33.20 -28.07 -81.24
C ALA A 836 -33.22 -27.74 -82.75
N GLU A 837 -33.74 -28.68 -83.53
CA GLU A 837 -34.31 -28.46 -84.87
C GLU A 837 -33.38 -28.12 -86.05
N ALA A 838 -32.08 -28.42 -85.95
CA ALA A 838 -31.23 -28.52 -87.15
C ALA A 838 -31.31 -29.89 -87.87
N ALA A 839 -32.28 -30.74 -87.49
CA ALA A 839 -32.50 -32.06 -88.11
C ALA A 839 -33.53 -32.04 -89.25
N ALA A 840 -34.27 -30.95 -89.45
CA ALA A 840 -35.30 -30.88 -90.51
C ALA A 840 -34.79 -30.35 -91.86
N GLN A 841 -33.55 -29.86 -91.94
CA GLN A 841 -32.97 -29.30 -93.16
C GLN A 841 -31.59 -29.88 -93.48
N GLY A 842 -31.54 -31.17 -93.80
CA GLY A 842 -30.62 -31.77 -94.79
C GLY A 842 -29.13 -31.39 -94.79
N TYR A 843 -28.53 -30.99 -93.67
CA TYR A 843 -27.07 -30.82 -93.57
C TYR A 843 -26.42 -32.16 -93.19
N PRO A 844 -25.35 -32.61 -93.87
CA PRO A 844 -24.52 -33.66 -93.33
C PRO A 844 -23.88 -33.14 -92.05
N THR A 845 -23.87 -33.96 -91.01
CA THR A 845 -23.09 -33.72 -89.80
C THR A 845 -21.64 -33.41 -90.18
N PRO A 846 -21.03 -32.33 -89.68
CA PRO A 846 -19.59 -32.14 -89.83
C PRO A 846 -18.86 -33.29 -89.12
N PRO A 847 -17.64 -33.68 -89.58
CA PRO A 847 -16.81 -34.60 -88.81
C PRO A 847 -16.58 -33.99 -87.41
N PRO A 848 -16.36 -34.82 -86.38
CA PRO A 848 -16.09 -34.32 -85.04
C PRO A 848 -14.92 -33.33 -85.11
N ALA A 849 -15.07 -32.17 -84.46
CA ALA A 849 -13.98 -31.23 -84.29
C ALA A 849 -12.74 -31.98 -83.76
N PRO A 850 -11.51 -31.62 -84.17
CA PRO A 850 -10.32 -32.19 -83.58
C PRO A 850 -10.42 -32.02 -82.06
N ALA A 851 -10.16 -33.10 -81.33
CA ALA A 851 -10.12 -33.07 -79.87
C ALA A 851 -9.20 -31.92 -79.45
N TRP A 852 -9.80 -30.87 -78.88
CA TRP A 852 -9.03 -29.79 -78.28
C TRP A 852 -8.24 -30.40 -77.12
N PRO A 853 -6.98 -29.99 -76.91
CA PRO A 853 -6.17 -30.57 -75.85
C PRO A 853 -6.87 -30.32 -74.52
N SER A 854 -7.40 -31.39 -73.93
CA SER A 854 -7.77 -31.46 -72.54
C SER A 854 -6.50 -31.17 -71.72
N ARG A 855 -6.27 -29.89 -71.39
CA ARG A 855 -5.46 -29.61 -70.21
C ARG A 855 -6.30 -30.06 -69.00
N PRO A 856 -5.71 -30.82 -68.07
CA PRO A 856 -6.46 -31.46 -67.02
C PRO A 856 -7.14 -30.40 -66.16
N VAL A 857 -8.46 -30.46 -66.11
CA VAL A 857 -9.20 -30.00 -64.94
C VAL A 857 -8.62 -30.79 -63.76
N PRO A 858 -8.11 -30.15 -62.70
CA PRO A 858 -7.85 -30.88 -61.47
C PRO A 858 -9.19 -31.49 -61.07
N ARG A 859 -9.25 -32.82 -60.99
CA ARG A 859 -10.40 -33.53 -60.41
C ARG A 859 -10.70 -32.90 -59.03
N SER A 860 -11.70 -32.04 -58.94
CA SER A 860 -12.38 -31.77 -57.68
C SER A 860 -13.32 -32.95 -57.44
N GLY A 861 -12.77 -34.05 -56.93
CA GLY A 861 -13.57 -34.99 -56.19
C GLY A 861 -14.01 -34.30 -54.90
N ALA A 862 -15.29 -33.94 -54.80
CA ALA A 862 -16.03 -33.89 -53.55
C ALA A 862 -17.49 -33.58 -53.89
N HIS A 863 -18.29 -34.64 -53.88
CA HIS A 863 -19.70 -34.54 -53.58
C HIS A 863 -19.92 -33.76 -52.28
N TRP A 864 -21.02 -33.02 -52.21
CA TRP A 864 -21.64 -32.72 -50.93
C TRP A 864 -22.01 -34.06 -50.27
N SER A 865 -21.22 -34.47 -49.29
CA SER A 865 -21.52 -35.60 -48.43
C SER A 865 -21.11 -35.24 -47.01
N HIS A 866 -22.12 -35.06 -46.16
CA HIS A 866 -21.96 -35.18 -44.72
C HIS A 866 -21.35 -36.56 -44.42
N GLY A 867 -20.19 -36.59 -43.78
CA GLY A 867 -19.53 -37.78 -43.26
C GLY A 867 -19.29 -37.67 -41.74
N PRO A 868 -19.25 -38.79 -41.00
CA PRO A 868 -19.46 -38.89 -39.55
C PRO A 868 -18.23 -38.46 -38.71
N PRO A 869 -18.38 -38.27 -37.37
CA PRO A 869 -17.27 -37.87 -36.49
C PRO A 869 -16.31 -39.05 -36.21
N PRO A 870 -15.06 -38.79 -35.78
CA PRO A 870 -14.11 -39.84 -35.42
C PRO A 870 -14.53 -40.56 -34.12
N PRO A 871 -14.15 -41.83 -33.92
CA PRO A 871 -14.60 -42.62 -32.78
C PRO A 871 -13.77 -42.30 -31.53
N GLY A 872 -14.46 -42.18 -30.39
CA GLY A 872 -13.84 -42.30 -29.07
C GLY A 872 -13.94 -41.08 -28.15
N MET A 873 -15.15 -40.66 -27.78
CA MET A 873 -15.50 -40.17 -26.43
C MET A 873 -17.04 -40.05 -26.32
N PRO A 874 -17.66 -40.33 -25.14
CA PRO A 874 -19.11 -40.53 -25.02
C PRO A 874 -19.88 -39.19 -25.03
N PRO A 875 -21.18 -39.18 -25.42
CA PRO A 875 -21.92 -37.94 -25.64
C PRO A 875 -22.59 -37.43 -24.35
N PRO A 876 -22.76 -36.11 -24.16
CA PRO A 876 -23.80 -35.57 -23.31
C PRO A 876 -25.07 -35.31 -24.15
N ALA A 877 -26.18 -35.85 -23.67
CA ALA A 877 -27.50 -35.67 -24.25
C ALA A 877 -28.03 -34.24 -24.06
N TRP A 878 -28.58 -33.65 -25.12
CA TRP A 878 -29.43 -32.45 -25.03
C TRP A 878 -30.81 -32.80 -25.58
N ARG A 879 -31.83 -32.76 -24.70
CA ARG A 879 -33.25 -32.82 -25.05
C ARG A 879 -33.78 -31.43 -25.39
N GLN A 880 -34.77 -31.43 -26.28
CA GLN A 880 -35.57 -30.27 -26.73
C GLN A 880 -36.32 -29.53 -25.60
N PRO A 881 -36.79 -28.29 -25.86
CA PRO A 881 -37.56 -27.49 -24.91
C PRO A 881 -39.07 -27.78 -24.98
N SER A 882 -39.76 -27.61 -23.85
CA SER A 882 -41.22 -27.48 -23.77
C SER A 882 -41.58 -26.45 -22.71
N LEU A 883 -42.56 -25.60 -22.99
CA LEU A 883 -43.02 -24.48 -22.17
C LEU A 883 -44.29 -24.82 -21.36
N LEU A 884 -44.52 -24.02 -20.30
CA LEU A 884 -45.74 -23.81 -19.46
C LEU A 884 -45.94 -24.83 -18.30
N ALA A 885 -46.32 -24.54 -17.03
CA ALA A 885 -46.48 -23.36 -16.15
C ALA A 885 -46.72 -23.90 -14.66
N PRO A 886 -46.91 -23.08 -13.59
CA PRO A 886 -46.55 -23.35 -12.15
C PRO A 886 -47.74 -23.86 -11.26
N PRO A 887 -47.70 -24.11 -9.90
CA PRO A 887 -47.20 -23.28 -8.76
C PRO A 887 -46.46 -24.04 -7.60
N GLY A 888 -45.63 -23.40 -6.74
CA GLY A 888 -45.98 -22.91 -5.38
C GLY A 888 -45.12 -23.57 -4.25
N PRO A 889 -44.90 -22.94 -3.06
CA PRO A 889 -43.75 -23.17 -2.14
C PRO A 889 -44.15 -23.75 -0.74
N PRO A 890 -43.37 -23.63 0.36
CA PRO A 890 -42.01 -24.11 0.70
C PRO A 890 -42.01 -24.98 2.00
N ASN A 891 -40.91 -25.65 2.39
CA ASN A 891 -40.61 -25.84 3.82
C ASN A 891 -39.18 -26.24 4.21
N TRP A 892 -38.87 -25.87 5.46
CA TRP A 892 -37.61 -25.81 6.21
C TRP A 892 -37.21 -27.12 6.94
N LEU A 893 -36.02 -27.06 7.59
CA LEU A 893 -35.41 -27.93 8.64
C LEU A 893 -34.45 -29.01 8.07
N GLY A 894 -33.21 -29.25 8.52
CA GLY A 894 -32.32 -28.81 9.61
C GLY A 894 -31.13 -29.84 9.71
N PRO A 895 -29.98 -29.54 10.37
CA PRO A 895 -28.83 -30.44 10.58
C PRO A 895 -28.82 -31.01 12.03
N PRO A 896 -27.74 -31.53 12.68
CA PRO A 896 -26.43 -32.13 12.28
C PRO A 896 -26.13 -33.49 13.00
N ALA A 897 -24.93 -34.08 12.83
CA ALA A 897 -24.39 -35.06 13.80
C ALA A 897 -22.86 -34.93 14.00
N GLN A 898 -22.46 -34.79 15.27
CA GLN A 898 -21.09 -34.87 15.81
C GLN A 898 -20.80 -36.27 16.37
N SER A 899 -19.56 -36.73 16.28
CA SER A 899 -18.81 -37.55 17.27
C SER A 899 -17.51 -38.05 16.61
N GLY A 900 -16.31 -38.08 17.20
CA GLY A 900 -15.81 -37.77 18.53
C GLY A 900 -14.27 -37.82 18.53
N THR A 901 -13.66 -37.24 19.55
CA THR A 901 -12.23 -37.30 19.93
C THR A 901 -12.00 -38.42 20.97
N PRO A 902 -10.79 -38.61 21.56
CA PRO A 902 -9.47 -38.87 20.99
C PRO A 902 -8.81 -40.12 21.65
N ARG A 903 -7.69 -40.63 21.11
CA ARG A 903 -6.77 -41.50 21.88
C ARG A 903 -5.31 -41.23 21.50
N GLY A 904 -4.50 -41.01 22.52
CA GLY A 904 -3.07 -40.78 22.43
C GLY A 904 -2.25 -42.06 22.24
N GLY A 905 -0.98 -41.87 21.89
CA GLY A 905 0.04 -42.91 21.78
C GLY A 905 1.38 -42.28 21.43
N ALA A 906 2.37 -42.50 22.29
CA ALA A 906 3.67 -41.86 22.31
C ALA A 906 4.70 -42.48 21.35
N LEU A 907 5.76 -41.70 21.09
CA LEU A 907 7.18 -42.08 20.91
C LEU A 907 7.51 -43.35 20.12
N LEU A 908 8.27 -43.20 19.02
CA LEU A 908 9.48 -44.00 18.77
C LEU A 908 10.40 -43.31 17.75
N LEU A 909 11.69 -43.31 18.11
CA LEU A 909 12.87 -42.91 17.33
C LEU A 909 13.01 -43.73 16.04
N LEU A 910 13.45 -43.10 14.94
CA LEU A 910 14.50 -43.68 14.08
C LEU A 910 15.07 -42.70 13.03
N ARG A 911 16.37 -42.52 13.17
CA ARG A 911 17.45 -42.12 12.25
C ARG A 911 17.22 -42.50 10.77
N ASN A 912 17.53 -41.59 9.83
CA ASN A 912 18.47 -41.81 8.71
C ASN A 912 18.52 -40.64 7.71
N SER A 913 19.74 -40.19 7.41
CA SER A 913 20.12 -39.35 6.28
C SER A 913 20.09 -40.14 4.96
N PRO A 914 20.16 -39.46 3.80
CA PRO A 914 21.39 -39.58 3.00
C PRO A 914 21.81 -38.32 2.22
N GLN A 915 23.13 -38.19 1.97
CA GLN A 915 23.72 -37.36 0.90
C GLN A 915 23.54 -38.04 -0.48
N PRO A 916 23.83 -37.36 -1.60
CA PRO A 916 25.13 -37.63 -2.24
C PRO A 916 25.82 -36.46 -2.99
N LEU A 917 27.16 -36.47 -2.86
CA LEU A 917 28.24 -36.40 -3.86
C LEU A 917 28.42 -35.23 -4.85
N ARG A 918 29.67 -34.74 -4.79
CA ARG A 918 30.43 -33.85 -5.69
C ARG A 918 30.69 -34.44 -7.08
N ARG A 919 30.84 -33.55 -8.08
CA ARG A 919 31.84 -33.69 -9.16
C ARG A 919 32.45 -32.33 -9.48
N ALA A 920 33.77 -32.33 -9.68
CA ALA A 920 34.61 -31.17 -9.93
C ALA A 920 34.89 -31.00 -11.42
N ALA A 921 35.12 -29.76 -11.87
CA ALA A 921 36.03 -29.44 -12.98
C ALA A 921 36.45 -27.96 -12.94
N SER A 922 37.76 -27.81 -12.79
CA SER A 922 38.71 -26.73 -13.11
C SER A 922 38.34 -25.69 -14.19
N GLY A 923 38.84 -24.46 -13.97
CA GLY A 923 39.62 -23.76 -15.00
C GLY A 923 39.36 -22.27 -15.21
N GLY A 924 40.34 -21.43 -14.84
CA GLY A 924 40.85 -20.37 -15.74
C GLY A 924 40.38 -18.93 -15.56
N SER A 925 41.17 -18.18 -14.78
CA SER A 925 41.87 -16.93 -15.16
C SER A 925 41.12 -15.67 -15.67
N VAL A 926 41.41 -14.58 -14.97
CA VAL A 926 41.21 -13.14 -15.26
C VAL A 926 42.01 -12.70 -16.52
N PRO A 927 41.67 -11.57 -17.20
CA PRO A 927 42.20 -10.26 -16.80
C PRO A 927 41.19 -9.08 -16.93
N GLY A 928 41.36 -8.03 -16.11
CA GLY A 928 40.80 -6.68 -16.37
C GLY A 928 41.75 -5.86 -17.25
N PRO A 929 41.81 -4.52 -17.16
CA PRO A 929 40.79 -3.48 -16.95
C PRO A 929 40.87 -2.42 -18.12
N LEU A 930 40.32 -1.20 -17.93
CA LEU A 930 40.45 0.07 -18.71
C LEU A 930 39.09 0.59 -19.22
N SER A 931 38.78 1.88 -19.37
CA SER A 931 39.16 3.17 -18.78
C SER A 931 38.38 4.25 -19.55
N ARG A 932 37.96 5.32 -18.87
CA ARG A 932 37.77 6.71 -19.36
C ARG A 932 36.67 6.98 -20.40
N SER A 933 35.62 7.72 -20.03
CA SER A 933 35.50 9.20 -20.06
C SER A 933 35.18 9.77 -21.45
N THR A 934 34.02 10.41 -21.58
CA THR A 934 33.89 11.77 -22.14
C THR A 934 32.49 12.33 -21.88
N SER A 935 32.47 13.47 -21.21
CA SER A 935 31.33 14.39 -21.13
C SER A 935 31.33 15.30 -22.35
N VAL A 936 30.16 15.71 -22.85
CA VAL A 936 29.91 17.09 -23.31
C VAL A 936 28.43 17.42 -23.06
N ALA A 937 28.21 18.60 -22.48
CA ALA A 937 26.93 19.21 -22.15
C ALA A 937 26.44 20.15 -23.26
N SER A 938 25.11 20.35 -23.36
CA SER A 938 24.39 21.61 -23.64
C SER A 938 22.88 21.28 -23.73
N HIS A 939 22.00 21.72 -22.83
CA HIS A 939 21.33 23.05 -22.74
C HIS A 939 20.76 23.48 -24.12
N ILE A 940 19.47 23.73 -24.39
CA ILE A 940 18.33 24.41 -23.70
C ILE A 940 17.17 24.36 -24.77
N LEU A 941 15.86 24.11 -24.53
CA LEU A 941 14.77 25.06 -24.15
C LEU A 941 13.38 24.37 -24.38
N ASN A 942 12.42 24.64 -23.48
CA ASN A 942 10.94 24.76 -23.61
C ASN A 942 10.07 23.84 -24.49
N GLY A 943 8.92 23.44 -23.92
CA GLY A 943 7.73 23.06 -24.69
C GLY A 943 6.60 22.43 -23.87
N SER A 944 5.62 23.23 -23.49
CA SER A 944 4.36 22.89 -22.81
C SER A 944 3.35 22.16 -23.71
N SER A 945 2.57 21.22 -23.18
CA SER A 945 1.18 20.87 -23.59
C SER A 945 0.74 19.59 -22.84
N HIS A 946 -0.26 19.51 -21.95
CA HIS A 946 -1.71 19.68 -22.08
C HIS A 946 -2.43 18.69 -23.04
N PHE A 947 -3.42 17.97 -22.47
CA PHE A 947 -4.57 17.23 -23.07
C PHE A 947 -4.33 15.82 -23.68
N TYR A 948 -5.23 14.80 -23.62
CA TYR A 948 -6.51 14.49 -22.95
C TYR A 948 -6.87 13.00 -23.24
N SER A 949 -7.88 12.50 -22.50
CA SER A 949 -8.71 11.27 -22.66
C SER A 949 -8.16 9.93 -22.15
#